data_AF-A0A0N0DRU3-F1
#
_entry.id   AF-A0A0N0DRU3-F1
#
_cell.length_a   1.000
_cell.length_b   1.000
_cell.length_c   1.000
_cell.angle_alpha   90.00
_cell.angle_beta   90.00
_cell.angle_gamma   90.00
#
_symmetry.space_group_name_H-M   'P 1'
#
loop_
_entity.id
_entity.type
_entity.pdbx_description
1 polymer ?
#
loop_
_entity_poly.entity_id
_entity_poly.type
_entity_poly.pdbx_seq_one_letter_code
_entity_poly.pdbx_strand_id
1 'polypeptide(L)'
;MSVTGVFTKGRGTGHVSATSVLRYVPRARVPWQPSRFGRENLAEDDLARLWGLGRYRTGPGNYNSGYSTEKTHSLEDNTINMIPKHELEKFMPDISLGPKALVTPVSLMSARNGHRVTHDLLHSYDPYVGRLQKPATVDHDNITVEDPNRVGLNAATLDCRGRIYRWLRRGPFFQEDHYFRRSTRVQRDGQLAVAVHEVPLMQRIVRLARRGQLKLACEEYRKTTSVPPVEVYRALTAACVPGAKLADAIAIFEDGNTRLFYAARDGEVLYNLLRCAMRAKHRVRVMWVYNVMVGRHYENVVVRAEVDPIWRYRIASLALEYLLDHNAGEEARVIYSYLAEAQLLDCDLYVRLGHVMQQALQEGKTVHARSGAWEGMALAQNAAAVAPQVVAALYARYAETMKEEGGDAVRRPGWSLADPATTKADVDATAAVAWLRSAFPDIDPIAVLRLARFRRSAKDLMAKDRPAYVQRAAQWVELLSPAHQAREEAPLTYLRKSRPSLTNANVRVAWLPERQRAHALLARDEGFQFAYAGPESRFVEETFSYGGSTLESRYLAQQPIHTEVTASVDLSGSRAEDNAADGRWPRLGPSATTPRILHASVLQQSSLSSSGGGARTTLRPGGNAAAAAASAAASGPGMASAHEAADKAFEKDHF
;
A
#
# COMPACT_ATOMS: atom_id res chain seq x y z
N MET A 1 -40.08 -16.04 64.47
CA MET A 1 -39.27 -15.26 63.51
C MET A 1 -39.01 -16.16 62.31
N SER A 2 -39.37 -15.77 61.08
CA SER A 2 -39.36 -16.69 59.92
C SER A 2 -38.47 -16.28 58.75
N VAL A 3 -37.82 -15.12 58.80
CA VAL A 3 -36.97 -14.60 57.71
C VAL A 3 -35.54 -14.41 58.21
N THR A 4 -34.59 -15.12 57.60
CA THR A 4 -33.15 -15.00 57.85
C THR A 4 -32.45 -14.42 56.62
N GLY A 5 -31.95 -13.19 56.73
CA GLY A 5 -31.24 -12.48 55.65
C GLY A 5 -29.76 -12.31 55.95
N VAL A 6 -28.91 -12.38 54.92
CA VAL A 6 -27.46 -12.12 55.05
C VAL A 6 -27.17 -10.61 55.19
N PHE A 7 -27.97 -9.78 54.51
CA PHE A 7 -27.91 -8.31 54.56
C PHE A 7 -29.29 -7.77 54.92
N THR A 8 -29.33 -6.70 55.70
CA THR A 8 -30.59 -6.09 56.18
C THR A 8 -31.23 -5.16 55.14
N LYS A 9 -30.43 -4.57 54.25
CA LYS A 9 -30.87 -3.60 53.25
C LYS A 9 -30.07 -3.72 51.95
N GLY A 10 -30.64 -3.22 50.86
CA GLY A 10 -29.95 -3.04 49.59
C GLY A 10 -30.38 -1.75 48.88
N ARG A 11 -29.71 -1.44 47.77
CA ARG A 11 -29.99 -0.29 46.89
C ARG A 11 -30.20 -0.72 45.44
N GLY A 12 -30.92 0.10 44.68
CA GLY A 12 -31.02 -0.04 43.23
C GLY A 12 -29.77 0.47 42.51
N THR A 13 -29.48 -0.10 41.34
CA THR A 13 -28.31 0.26 40.50
C THR A 13 -28.59 1.35 39.47
N GLY A 14 -29.87 1.62 39.19
CA GLY A 14 -30.32 2.63 38.22
C GLY A 14 -30.88 3.88 38.90
N HIS A 15 -30.70 5.03 38.27
CA HIS A 15 -31.29 6.30 38.73
C HIS A 15 -32.82 6.29 38.63
N VAL A 16 -33.49 7.02 39.54
CA VAL A 16 -34.96 7.05 39.70
C VAL A 16 -35.68 7.41 38.40
N SER A 17 -35.13 8.34 37.61
CA SER A 17 -35.71 8.78 36.33
C SER A 17 -35.78 7.68 35.26
N ALA A 18 -34.86 6.72 35.28
CA ALA A 18 -34.89 5.58 34.36
C ALA A 18 -35.81 4.47 34.90
N THR A 19 -35.76 4.18 36.20
CA THR A 19 -36.52 3.08 36.80
C THR A 19 -38.02 3.36 36.92
N SER A 20 -38.44 4.62 37.05
CA SER A 20 -39.86 5.01 37.06
C SER A 20 -40.59 4.68 35.75
N VAL A 21 -39.88 4.76 34.61
CA VAL A 21 -40.41 4.46 33.26
C VAL A 21 -40.15 2.98 32.90
N LEU A 22 -38.93 2.49 33.07
CA LEU A 22 -38.54 1.14 32.63
C LEU A 22 -39.30 0.01 33.35
N ARG A 23 -39.87 0.27 34.54
CA ARG A 23 -40.68 -0.73 35.27
C ARG A 23 -41.92 -1.22 34.51
N TYR A 24 -42.44 -0.43 33.56
CA TYR A 24 -43.60 -0.80 32.74
C TYR A 24 -43.25 -1.73 31.58
N VAL A 25 -41.96 -1.92 31.26
CA VAL A 25 -41.49 -2.87 30.23
C VAL A 25 -41.05 -4.16 30.93
N PRO A 26 -41.74 -5.30 30.72
CA PRO A 26 -41.37 -6.55 31.38
C PRO A 26 -39.97 -7.02 30.99
N ARG A 27 -39.03 -6.95 31.93
CA ARG A 27 -37.68 -7.50 31.75
C ARG A 27 -37.67 -9.00 32.03
N ALA A 28 -37.30 -9.79 31.03
CA ALA A 28 -36.97 -11.21 31.22
C ALA A 28 -35.87 -11.38 32.27
N ARG A 29 -36.14 -12.21 33.28
CA ARG A 29 -35.22 -12.56 34.37
C ARG A 29 -34.66 -13.96 34.14
N VAL A 30 -33.61 -14.34 34.86
CA VAL A 30 -33.07 -15.71 34.82
C VAL A 30 -34.16 -16.67 35.35
N PRO A 31 -34.63 -17.67 34.58
CA PRO A 31 -35.82 -18.45 34.97
C PRO A 31 -35.68 -19.19 36.30
N TRP A 32 -34.51 -19.79 36.54
CA TRP A 32 -34.22 -20.57 37.75
C TRP A 32 -33.78 -19.72 38.96
N GLN A 33 -33.48 -18.43 38.77
CA GLN A 33 -33.22 -17.48 39.86
C GLN A 33 -33.67 -16.05 39.48
N PRO A 34 -34.99 -15.75 39.54
CA PRO A 34 -35.52 -14.46 39.06
C PRO A 34 -35.09 -13.24 39.89
N SER A 35 -34.72 -13.44 41.15
CA SER A 35 -34.18 -12.42 42.06
C SER A 35 -32.65 -12.44 42.01
N ARG A 36 -32.03 -11.39 41.46
CA ARG A 36 -30.56 -11.22 41.47
C ARG A 36 -30.15 -10.14 42.46
N PHE A 37 -29.51 -10.56 43.55
CA PHE A 37 -28.83 -9.66 44.49
C PHE A 37 -27.30 -9.77 44.30
N GLY A 38 -26.71 -8.82 43.57
CA GLY A 38 -25.26 -8.77 43.32
C GLY A 38 -24.56 -7.72 44.19
N ARG A 39 -23.22 -7.71 44.17
CA ARG A 39 -22.40 -6.75 44.93
C ARG A 39 -22.72 -5.27 44.66
N GLU A 40 -23.25 -4.97 43.47
CA GLU A 40 -23.71 -3.64 43.04
C GLU A 40 -24.95 -3.12 43.78
N ASN A 41 -25.72 -4.02 44.44
CA ASN A 41 -26.92 -3.72 45.22
C ASN A 41 -26.65 -3.56 46.72
N LEU A 42 -25.43 -3.79 47.20
CA LEU A 42 -25.08 -3.67 48.62
C LEU A 42 -25.16 -2.21 49.10
N ALA A 43 -25.48 -2.03 50.38
CA ALA A 43 -25.24 -0.78 51.08
C ALA A 43 -23.72 -0.50 51.16
N GLU A 44 -23.33 0.74 51.47
CA GLU A 44 -21.93 1.16 51.40
C GLU A 44 -21.09 0.53 52.52
N ASP A 45 -21.66 0.42 53.72
CA ASP A 45 -21.03 -0.23 54.87
C ASP A 45 -20.86 -1.74 54.65
N ASP A 46 -21.90 -2.42 54.15
CA ASP A 46 -21.85 -3.86 53.79
C ASP A 46 -20.79 -4.13 52.72
N LEU A 47 -20.72 -3.25 51.71
CA LEU A 47 -19.73 -3.35 50.64
C LEU A 47 -18.32 -3.08 51.15
N ALA A 48 -18.12 -2.08 52.02
CA ALA A 48 -16.83 -1.79 52.64
C ALA A 48 -16.34 -2.98 53.50
N ARG A 49 -17.21 -3.54 54.34
CA ARG A 49 -16.91 -4.72 55.16
C ARG A 49 -16.54 -5.93 54.29
N LEU A 50 -17.31 -6.22 53.25
CA LEU A 50 -17.00 -7.30 52.31
C LEU A 50 -15.72 -7.06 51.51
N TRP A 51 -15.32 -5.80 51.26
CA TRP A 51 -14.11 -5.48 50.51
C TRP A 51 -12.82 -5.60 51.33
N GLY A 52 -12.91 -5.32 52.64
CA GLY A 52 -11.81 -5.56 53.59
C GLY A 52 -11.53 -7.05 53.77
N LEU A 53 -12.56 -7.88 53.72
CA LEU A 53 -12.49 -9.35 53.79
C LEU A 53 -12.02 -9.98 52.47
N GLY A 54 -11.65 -11.26 52.52
CA GLY A 54 -11.33 -12.06 51.34
C GLY A 54 -9.91 -11.91 50.78
N ARG A 55 -9.02 -11.27 51.55
CA ARG A 55 -7.67 -10.83 51.14
C ARG A 55 -6.58 -11.39 52.07
N TYR A 56 -6.77 -12.65 52.50
CA TYR A 56 -5.92 -13.38 53.44
C TYR A 56 -5.42 -12.53 54.63
N ARG A 57 -4.12 -12.17 54.69
CA ARG A 57 -3.51 -11.42 55.80
C ARG A 57 -3.31 -9.92 55.52
N THR A 58 -3.16 -9.54 54.25
CA THR A 58 -2.90 -8.18 53.75
C THR A 58 -4.16 -7.32 53.64
N GLY A 59 -5.33 -7.94 53.68
CA GLY A 59 -6.63 -7.26 53.66
C GLY A 59 -6.94 -6.46 54.92
N PRO A 60 -7.56 -5.27 54.81
CA PRO A 60 -7.98 -4.48 55.97
C PRO A 60 -8.94 -5.19 56.94
N GLY A 61 -9.70 -6.18 56.48
CA GLY A 61 -10.60 -6.97 57.32
C GLY A 61 -9.90 -8.04 58.17
N ASN A 62 -8.58 -8.22 58.02
CA ASN A 62 -7.80 -9.06 58.92
C ASN A 62 -7.34 -8.24 60.14
N TYR A 63 -7.63 -8.75 61.35
CA TYR A 63 -7.38 -8.07 62.62
C TYR A 63 -5.91 -7.61 62.80
N ASN A 64 -4.95 -8.42 62.34
CA ASN A 64 -3.52 -8.12 62.43
C ASN A 64 -2.91 -7.59 61.10
N SER A 65 -3.70 -6.92 60.26
CA SER A 65 -3.23 -6.31 59.01
C SER A 65 -2.54 -4.95 59.19
N GLY A 66 -2.69 -4.33 60.37
CA GLY A 66 -2.34 -2.93 60.62
C GLY A 66 -3.39 -1.90 60.17
N TYR A 67 -4.47 -2.35 59.50
CA TYR A 67 -5.60 -1.51 59.05
C TYR A 67 -6.92 -1.81 59.79
N SER A 68 -6.88 -2.66 60.83
CA SER A 68 -8.06 -2.94 61.65
C SER A 68 -8.51 -1.69 62.41
N THR A 69 -9.82 -1.46 62.46
CA THR A 69 -10.45 -0.42 63.30
C THR A 69 -10.91 -0.94 64.66
N GLU A 70 -10.76 -2.25 64.92
CA GLU A 70 -11.10 -2.87 66.20
C GLU A 70 -10.03 -2.55 67.24
N LYS A 71 -10.42 -2.02 68.40
CA LYS A 71 -9.49 -1.69 69.50
C LYS A 71 -9.00 -2.93 70.26
N THR A 72 -9.78 -4.01 70.20
CA THR A 72 -9.57 -5.25 70.96
C THR A 72 -9.91 -6.45 70.09
N HIS A 73 -9.15 -7.54 70.21
CA HIS A 73 -9.39 -8.78 69.49
C HIS A 73 -9.22 -9.99 70.42
N SER A 74 -10.10 -10.98 70.32
CA SER A 74 -10.09 -12.17 71.19
C SER A 74 -9.44 -13.37 70.52
N LEU A 75 -8.42 -13.95 71.14
CA LEU A 75 -7.82 -15.23 70.75
C LEU A 75 -7.92 -16.19 71.93
N GLU A 76 -8.59 -17.33 71.74
CA GLU A 76 -8.67 -18.44 72.74
C GLU A 76 -9.02 -17.91 74.15
N ASP A 77 -10.18 -17.25 74.24
CA ASP A 77 -10.75 -16.59 75.43
C ASP A 77 -9.93 -15.43 76.03
N ASN A 78 -8.72 -15.15 75.53
CA ASN A 78 -7.91 -14.01 75.94
C ASN A 78 -8.19 -12.77 75.05
N THR A 79 -8.43 -11.61 75.67
CA THR A 79 -8.68 -10.34 74.96
C THR A 79 -7.40 -9.51 74.84
N ILE A 80 -6.96 -9.29 73.61
CA ILE A 80 -5.74 -8.56 73.28
C ILE A 80 -6.11 -7.13 72.86
N ASN A 81 -5.48 -6.14 73.48
CA ASN A 81 -5.63 -4.73 73.09
C ASN A 81 -4.70 -4.39 71.92
N MET A 82 -5.19 -3.64 70.93
CA MET A 82 -4.39 -3.19 69.79
C MET A 82 -3.33 -2.16 70.23
N ILE A 83 -2.06 -2.39 69.87
CA ILE A 83 -0.99 -1.39 70.02
C ILE A 83 -1.20 -0.30 68.95
N PRO A 84 -1.36 0.98 69.32
CA PRO A 84 -1.57 2.05 68.35
C PRO A 84 -0.29 2.37 67.57
N LYS A 85 -0.42 2.80 66.31
CA LYS A 85 0.72 3.02 65.40
C LYS A 85 1.83 3.91 65.99
N HIS A 86 1.47 4.98 66.69
CA HIS A 86 2.45 5.93 67.28
C HIS A 86 3.22 5.34 68.48
N GLU A 87 2.78 4.24 69.06
CA GLU A 87 3.56 3.49 70.06
C GLU A 87 4.42 2.42 69.40
N LEU A 88 3.88 1.73 68.38
CA LEU A 88 4.62 0.79 67.54
C LEU A 88 5.85 1.45 66.88
N GLU A 89 5.71 2.71 66.44
CA GLU A 89 6.77 3.51 65.83
C GLU A 89 7.99 3.75 66.76
N LYS A 90 7.79 3.71 68.10
CA LYS A 90 8.88 3.89 69.08
C LYS A 90 9.95 2.80 69.01
N PHE A 91 9.59 1.61 68.52
CA PHE A 91 10.47 0.44 68.44
C PHE A 91 10.52 -0.23 67.06
N MET A 92 9.67 0.19 66.11
CA MET A 92 9.72 -0.21 64.70
C MET A 92 9.59 1.03 63.80
N PRO A 93 10.67 1.49 63.13
CA PRO A 93 10.66 2.76 62.40
C PRO A 93 9.72 2.73 61.18
N ASP A 94 8.99 3.84 60.95
CA ASP A 94 8.12 3.99 59.78
C ASP A 94 8.92 4.37 58.53
N ILE A 95 8.83 3.54 57.48
CA ILE A 95 9.47 3.72 56.18
C ILE A 95 8.46 3.95 55.04
N SER A 96 7.29 4.51 55.37
CA SER A 96 6.19 4.74 54.42
C SER A 96 6.53 5.73 53.29
N LEU A 97 6.70 5.20 52.07
CA LEU A 97 6.95 5.99 50.85
C LEU A 97 5.68 6.65 50.23
N GLY A 98 4.50 6.37 50.78
CA GLY A 98 3.21 6.90 50.28
C GLY A 98 2.69 6.22 49.00
N PRO A 99 1.55 6.69 48.44
CA PRO A 99 0.80 5.98 47.39
C PRO A 99 1.55 5.88 46.06
N LYS A 100 2.49 6.79 45.77
CA LYS A 100 3.30 6.74 44.53
C LYS A 100 4.21 5.52 44.45
N ALA A 101 4.61 4.93 45.58
CA ALA A 101 5.34 3.66 45.61
C ALA A 101 4.49 2.47 45.14
N LEU A 102 3.15 2.62 45.09
CA LEU A 102 2.24 1.59 44.59
C LEU A 102 2.10 1.56 43.06
N VAL A 103 2.77 2.46 42.33
CA VAL A 103 2.62 2.62 40.88
C VAL A 103 3.97 2.72 40.16
N THR A 104 4.29 1.72 39.35
CA THR A 104 5.44 1.75 38.45
C THR A 104 5.15 2.56 37.17
N PRO A 105 6.18 3.14 36.53
CA PRO A 105 6.02 3.81 35.24
C PRO A 105 5.55 2.84 34.14
N VAL A 106 4.95 3.39 33.08
CA VAL A 106 4.46 2.64 31.90
C VAL A 106 5.55 1.76 31.28
N SER A 107 6.80 2.26 31.27
CA SER A 107 8.00 1.54 30.80
C SER A 107 8.20 0.13 31.39
N LEU A 108 7.69 -0.11 32.62
CA LEU A 108 7.81 -1.41 33.29
C LEU A 108 6.57 -2.31 33.15
N MET A 109 5.52 -1.88 32.43
CA MET A 109 4.27 -2.67 32.31
C MET A 109 4.50 -4.06 31.73
N SER A 110 5.22 -4.16 30.61
CA SER A 110 5.48 -5.45 29.95
C SER A 110 6.27 -6.41 30.84
N ALA A 111 7.33 -5.90 31.51
CA ALA A 111 8.09 -6.64 32.52
C ALA A 111 7.25 -7.09 33.73
N ARG A 112 6.12 -6.41 33.99
CA ARG A 112 5.15 -6.72 35.06
C ARG A 112 3.85 -7.33 34.53
N ASN A 113 3.90 -8.02 33.39
CA ASN A 113 2.75 -8.72 32.79
C ASN A 113 1.52 -7.80 32.57
N GLY A 114 1.79 -6.56 32.13
CA GLY A 114 0.82 -5.53 31.82
C GLY A 114 0.39 -4.63 32.97
N HIS A 115 0.90 -4.80 34.20
CA HIS A 115 0.45 -4.03 35.37
C HIS A 115 1.37 -2.86 35.73
N ARG A 116 0.79 -1.67 36.02
CA ARG A 116 1.48 -0.58 36.74
C ARG A 116 1.35 -0.66 38.25
N VAL A 117 0.27 -1.25 38.75
CA VAL A 117 -0.11 -1.21 40.18
C VAL A 117 0.57 -2.35 40.94
N THR A 118 1.09 -2.11 42.15
CA THR A 118 1.64 -3.13 43.08
C THR A 118 0.73 -3.42 44.28
N HIS A 119 -0.50 -2.88 44.27
CA HIS A 119 -1.55 -3.20 45.24
C HIS A 119 -1.85 -4.71 45.28
N ASP A 120 -2.28 -5.16 46.45
CA ASP A 120 -2.62 -6.53 46.81
C ASP A 120 -3.73 -7.15 45.92
N LEU A 121 -4.73 -6.37 45.50
CA LEU A 121 -5.71 -6.80 44.50
C LEU A 121 -5.19 -6.54 43.08
N LEU A 122 -5.45 -7.48 42.16
CA LEU A 122 -5.13 -7.26 40.75
C LEU A 122 -6.04 -6.17 40.14
N HIS A 123 -5.45 -5.07 39.69
CA HIS A 123 -6.15 -3.99 39.00
C HIS A 123 -6.23 -4.29 37.50
N SER A 124 -7.45 -4.27 36.94
CA SER A 124 -7.71 -4.43 35.50
C SER A 124 -7.97 -3.08 34.84
N TYR A 125 -7.31 -2.80 33.72
CA TYR A 125 -7.64 -1.64 32.87
C TYR A 125 -8.93 -1.80 32.06
N ASP A 126 -9.51 -3.00 31.98
CA ASP A 126 -10.79 -3.21 31.31
C ASP A 126 -11.95 -2.61 32.12
N PRO A 127 -13.04 -2.17 31.46
CA PRO A 127 -14.14 -1.51 32.16
C PRO A 127 -15.04 -2.48 32.95
N TYR A 128 -14.86 -3.80 32.83
CA TYR A 128 -15.84 -4.80 33.29
C TYR A 128 -15.40 -5.62 34.51
N VAL A 129 -14.12 -6.00 34.66
CA VAL A 129 -13.68 -6.84 35.80
C VAL A 129 -13.88 -6.11 37.13
N GLY A 130 -13.41 -4.88 37.24
CA GLY A 130 -13.59 -4.01 38.42
C GLY A 130 -14.98 -3.36 38.53
N ARG A 131 -15.90 -3.57 37.57
CA ARG A 131 -17.17 -2.82 37.50
C ARG A 131 -18.01 -2.97 38.77
N LEU A 132 -18.36 -1.87 39.44
CA LEU A 132 -19.41 -1.86 40.45
C LEU A 132 -20.73 -1.46 39.78
N GLN A 133 -21.09 -0.18 39.77
CA GLN A 133 -22.23 0.34 39.00
C GLN A 133 -21.75 0.94 37.66
N LYS A 134 -20.82 1.90 37.75
CA LYS A 134 -20.13 2.54 36.63
C LYS A 134 -18.97 1.65 36.11
N PRO A 135 -18.53 1.82 34.85
CA PRO A 135 -17.31 1.18 34.33
C PRO A 135 -16.10 1.43 35.23
N ALA A 136 -15.26 0.41 35.44
CA ALA A 136 -14.07 0.56 36.28
C ALA A 136 -13.08 1.58 35.68
N THR A 137 -12.48 2.42 36.50
CA THR A 137 -11.40 3.35 36.15
C THR A 137 -10.35 3.31 37.24
N VAL A 138 -9.11 2.93 36.88
CA VAL A 138 -7.98 2.92 37.82
C VAL A 138 -7.41 4.33 37.89
N ASP A 139 -7.47 4.92 39.07
CA ASP A 139 -6.72 6.13 39.41
C ASP A 139 -5.26 5.71 39.71
N HIS A 140 -4.28 6.46 39.20
CA HIS A 140 -2.86 6.19 39.40
C HIS A 140 -2.19 7.09 40.44
N ASP A 141 -2.87 8.13 40.90
CA ASP A 141 -2.39 9.00 41.97
C ASP A 141 -3.01 8.61 43.33
N ASN A 142 -4.25 8.12 43.33
CA ASN A 142 -5.01 7.77 44.54
C ASN A 142 -5.21 6.25 44.75
N ILE A 143 -4.12 5.47 44.68
CA ILE A 143 -4.15 4.04 45.04
C ILE A 143 -3.94 3.89 46.54
N THR A 144 -4.94 3.35 47.23
CA THR A 144 -4.91 3.07 48.67
C THR A 144 -5.18 1.58 48.95
N VAL A 145 -4.78 1.09 50.13
CA VAL A 145 -5.01 -0.32 50.53
C VAL A 145 -6.50 -0.64 50.64
N GLU A 146 -7.32 0.36 50.99
CA GLU A 146 -8.77 0.28 51.08
C GLU A 146 -9.45 0.10 49.72
N ASP A 147 -8.89 0.62 48.61
CA ASP A 147 -9.51 0.66 47.27
C ASP A 147 -10.97 1.19 47.30
N PRO A 148 -11.18 2.50 47.52
CA PRO A 148 -12.52 3.09 47.69
C PRO A 148 -13.38 2.96 46.43
N ASN A 149 -12.78 2.95 45.25
CA ASN A 149 -13.48 2.79 43.97
C ASN A 149 -13.87 1.32 43.68
N ARG A 150 -13.39 0.35 44.48
CA ARG A 150 -13.70 -1.09 44.38
C ARG A 150 -13.34 -1.69 43.02
N VAL A 151 -12.25 -1.19 42.42
CA VAL A 151 -11.81 -1.54 41.05
C VAL A 151 -10.86 -2.74 41.01
N GLY A 152 -10.26 -3.11 42.13
CA GLY A 152 -9.45 -4.32 42.24
C GLY A 152 -10.27 -5.61 42.08
N LEU A 153 -9.64 -6.66 41.59
CA LEU A 153 -10.21 -8.00 41.53
C LEU A 153 -10.06 -8.71 42.90
N ASN A 154 -11.03 -8.50 43.79
CA ASN A 154 -11.08 -9.23 45.07
C ASN A 154 -11.46 -10.70 44.86
N ALA A 155 -10.68 -11.60 45.46
CA ALA A 155 -10.76 -13.05 45.27
C ALA A 155 -12.00 -13.71 45.90
N ALA A 156 -12.51 -13.21 47.04
CA ALA A 156 -13.56 -13.89 47.80
C ALA A 156 -14.86 -13.07 48.00
N THR A 157 -14.96 -11.86 47.42
CA THR A 157 -16.21 -11.07 47.47
C THR A 157 -17.40 -11.72 46.75
N LEU A 158 -18.62 -11.35 47.16
CA LEU A 158 -19.84 -11.64 46.41
C LEU A 158 -19.69 -11.23 44.92
N ASP A 159 -20.16 -12.08 43.99
CA ASP A 159 -20.05 -11.89 42.52
C ASP A 159 -18.60 -11.94 41.97
N CYS A 160 -17.58 -12.39 42.74
CA CYS A 160 -16.20 -12.50 42.26
C CYS A 160 -15.99 -13.56 41.16
N ARG A 161 -16.63 -14.74 41.26
CA ARG A 161 -16.31 -15.95 40.46
C ARG A 161 -16.30 -15.69 38.95
N GLY A 162 -17.33 -15.01 38.44
CA GLY A 162 -17.43 -14.66 37.01
C GLY A 162 -16.34 -13.67 36.54
N ARG A 163 -15.88 -12.79 37.44
CA ARG A 163 -14.83 -11.79 37.19
C ARG A 163 -13.45 -12.45 37.19
N ILE A 164 -13.22 -13.40 38.07
CA ILE A 164 -12.01 -14.25 38.09
C ILE A 164 -11.94 -15.08 36.79
N TYR A 165 -13.03 -15.76 36.38
CA TYR A 165 -13.04 -16.47 35.09
C TYR A 165 -12.92 -15.53 33.87
N ARG A 166 -13.34 -14.27 33.96
CA ARG A 166 -13.07 -13.26 32.90
C ARG A 166 -11.59 -12.89 32.86
N TRP A 167 -10.98 -12.69 34.03
CA TRP A 167 -9.57 -12.34 34.19
C TRP A 167 -8.61 -13.43 33.68
N LEU A 168 -8.95 -14.70 33.93
CA LEU A 168 -8.17 -15.86 33.49
C LEU A 168 -8.35 -16.16 32.00
N ARG A 169 -9.46 -15.76 31.38
CA ARG A 169 -9.72 -15.88 29.93
C ARG A 169 -9.30 -14.63 29.14
N ARG A 170 -8.41 -13.81 29.68
CA ARG A 170 -7.95 -12.58 29.01
C ARG A 170 -7.03 -12.91 27.84
N GLY A 171 -7.08 -12.09 26.78
CA GLY A 171 -6.10 -12.15 25.68
C GLY A 171 -4.70 -11.71 26.14
N PRO A 172 -3.64 -12.00 25.35
CA PRO A 172 -2.25 -11.76 25.75
C PRO A 172 -1.98 -10.30 26.10
N PHE A 173 -2.39 -9.36 25.24
CA PHE A 173 -2.16 -7.92 25.42
C PHE A 173 -3.28 -7.19 26.18
N PHE A 174 -4.14 -7.91 26.91
CA PHE A 174 -5.40 -7.37 27.45
C PHE A 174 -5.23 -6.17 28.40
N GLN A 175 -4.17 -6.14 29.23
CA GLN A 175 -3.91 -4.98 30.08
C GLN A 175 -3.37 -3.78 29.30
N GLU A 176 -2.38 -4.01 28.44
CA GLU A 176 -1.69 -2.95 27.69
C GLU A 176 -2.61 -2.31 26.64
N ASP A 177 -3.40 -3.11 25.90
CA ASP A 177 -4.38 -2.62 24.93
C ASP A 177 -5.50 -1.82 25.60
N HIS A 178 -6.04 -2.29 26.75
CA HIS A 178 -7.04 -1.53 27.49
C HIS A 178 -6.48 -0.28 28.16
N TYR A 179 -5.22 -0.29 28.61
CA TYR A 179 -4.56 0.92 29.08
C TYR A 179 -4.43 1.95 27.95
N PHE A 180 -3.82 1.54 26.82
CA PHE A 180 -3.58 2.40 25.65
C PHE A 180 -4.89 2.95 25.05
N ARG A 181 -5.88 2.10 24.74
CA ARG A 181 -7.15 2.52 24.11
C ARG A 181 -8.09 3.28 25.04
N ARG A 182 -7.81 3.38 26.33
CA ARG A 182 -8.61 4.20 27.27
C ARG A 182 -7.95 5.54 27.58
N SER A 183 -6.62 5.62 27.55
CA SER A 183 -5.87 6.88 27.72
C SER A 183 -5.70 7.65 26.41
N THR A 184 -5.35 6.97 25.31
CA THR A 184 -5.10 7.58 23.99
C THR A 184 -6.29 7.35 23.05
N ARG A 185 -6.86 8.45 22.56
CA ARG A 185 -7.96 8.49 21.59
C ARG A 185 -7.86 9.72 20.72
N VAL A 186 -8.33 9.61 19.49
CA VAL A 186 -8.65 10.78 18.66
C VAL A 186 -9.77 11.57 19.36
N GLN A 187 -9.64 12.89 19.42
CA GLN A 187 -10.64 13.77 19.99
C GLN A 187 -11.89 13.82 19.11
N ARG A 188 -13.01 14.34 19.64
CA ARG A 188 -14.28 14.46 18.89
C ARG A 188 -14.12 15.28 17.61
N ASP A 189 -13.20 16.24 17.61
CA ASP A 189 -12.94 17.17 16.52
C ASP A 189 -11.91 16.62 15.50
N GLY A 190 -11.56 15.33 15.60
CA GLY A 190 -10.59 14.65 14.72
C GLY A 190 -9.12 14.89 15.09
N GLN A 191 -8.83 15.78 16.04
CA GLN A 191 -7.45 16.07 16.45
C GLN A 191 -6.85 14.98 17.35
N LEU A 192 -5.53 14.81 17.26
CA LEU A 192 -4.77 13.96 18.18
C LEU A 192 -4.50 14.74 19.49
N ALA A 193 -4.83 14.13 20.62
CA ALA A 193 -4.64 14.76 21.93
C ALA A 193 -3.15 14.86 22.29
N VAL A 194 -2.59 16.07 22.29
CA VAL A 194 -1.21 16.33 22.76
C VAL A 194 -1.19 16.44 24.29
N ALA A 195 -0.44 15.58 24.95
CA ALA A 195 -0.29 15.61 26.40
C ALA A 195 0.66 16.74 26.84
N VAL A 196 0.12 17.77 27.51
CA VAL A 196 0.89 18.95 27.99
C VAL A 196 2.11 18.54 28.83
N HIS A 197 1.99 17.52 29.66
CA HIS A 197 3.07 17.02 30.51
C HIS A 197 4.23 16.35 29.74
N GLU A 198 4.02 15.93 28.48
CA GLU A 198 5.08 15.34 27.64
C GLU A 198 5.73 16.33 26.66
N VAL A 199 5.19 17.54 26.50
CA VAL A 199 5.74 18.56 25.58
C VAL A 199 7.26 18.80 25.77
N PRO A 200 7.81 18.89 27.00
CA PRO A 200 9.25 19.04 27.19
C PRO A 200 10.09 17.85 26.67
N LEU A 201 9.54 16.63 26.74
CA LEU A 201 10.18 15.41 26.20
C LEU A 201 10.18 15.45 24.67
N MET A 202 9.05 15.82 24.04
CA MET A 202 8.95 15.97 22.59
C MET A 202 9.93 17.02 22.06
N GLN A 203 10.01 18.19 22.72
CA GLN A 203 11.00 19.22 22.38
C GLN A 203 12.45 18.74 22.54
N ARG A 204 12.75 17.89 23.53
CA ARG A 204 14.06 17.29 23.72
C ARG A 204 14.39 16.32 22.58
N ILE A 205 13.46 15.45 22.18
CA ILE A 205 13.63 14.52 21.05
C ILE A 205 13.91 15.29 19.75
N VAL A 206 13.09 16.29 19.42
CA VAL A 206 13.29 17.15 18.23
C VAL A 206 14.66 17.85 18.27
N ARG A 207 15.09 18.34 19.43
CA ARG A 207 16.41 18.99 19.60
C ARG A 207 17.59 18.04 19.39
N LEU A 208 17.48 16.80 19.87
CA LEU A 208 18.50 15.76 19.67
C LEU A 208 18.56 15.31 18.20
N ALA A 209 17.40 15.10 17.57
CA ALA A 209 17.30 14.74 16.16
C ALA A 209 17.86 15.83 15.23
N ARG A 210 17.52 17.11 15.47
CA ARG A 210 18.10 18.26 14.72
C ARG A 210 19.61 18.41 14.89
N ARG A 211 20.20 17.86 15.95
CA ARG A 211 21.67 17.77 16.16
C ARG A 211 22.31 16.53 15.53
N GLY A 212 21.54 15.71 14.79
CA GLY A 212 22.01 14.45 14.20
C GLY A 212 22.18 13.29 15.19
N GLN A 213 21.79 13.46 16.47
CA GLN A 213 21.99 12.48 17.53
C GLN A 213 20.85 11.43 17.55
N LEU A 214 20.67 10.71 16.44
CA LEU A 214 19.54 9.81 16.22
C LEU A 214 19.37 8.76 17.34
N LYS A 215 20.45 8.11 17.79
CA LYS A 215 20.38 7.10 18.86
C LYS A 215 19.80 7.66 20.16
N LEU A 216 20.31 8.81 20.62
CA LEU A 216 19.81 9.47 21.83
C LEU A 216 18.37 9.96 21.66
N ALA A 217 17.99 10.43 20.46
CA ALA A 217 16.61 10.81 20.16
C ALA A 217 15.65 9.60 20.26
N CYS A 218 16.05 8.42 19.75
CA CYS A 218 15.27 7.19 19.87
C CYS A 218 15.21 6.64 21.31
N GLU A 219 16.29 6.81 22.11
CA GLU A 219 16.31 6.43 23.52
C GLU A 219 15.37 7.27 24.39
N GLU A 220 15.18 8.56 24.05
CA GLU A 220 14.16 9.42 24.64
C GLU A 220 12.75 9.12 24.07
N TYR A 221 12.62 8.82 22.78
CA TYR A 221 11.35 8.38 22.16
C TYR A 221 10.77 7.14 22.86
N ARG A 222 11.61 6.18 23.26
CA ARG A 222 11.18 5.01 24.06
C ARG A 222 10.45 5.36 25.37
N LYS A 223 10.60 6.59 25.88
CA LYS A 223 10.00 7.05 27.15
C LYS A 223 8.65 7.76 26.97
N THR A 224 8.21 8.03 25.73
CA THR A 224 6.92 8.70 25.48
C THR A 224 5.76 7.78 25.81
N THR A 225 4.76 8.29 26.53
CA THR A 225 3.55 7.53 26.90
C THR A 225 2.29 7.98 26.16
N SER A 226 2.32 9.17 25.55
CA SER A 226 1.30 9.68 24.64
C SER A 226 1.76 9.60 23.17
N VAL A 227 0.83 9.88 22.24
CA VAL A 227 1.14 9.94 20.80
C VAL A 227 2.01 11.18 20.53
N PRO A 228 3.25 11.02 20.02
CA PRO A 228 4.12 12.15 19.75
C PRO A 228 3.62 12.94 18.52
N PRO A 229 3.82 14.28 18.48
CA PRO A 229 3.35 15.11 17.37
C PRO A 229 4.16 14.88 16.09
N VAL A 230 3.57 15.22 14.94
CA VAL A 230 4.16 15.08 13.59
C VAL A 230 5.60 15.64 13.50
N GLU A 231 5.88 16.73 14.21
CA GLU A 231 7.21 17.36 14.29
C GLU A 231 8.32 16.40 14.76
N VAL A 232 8.00 15.44 15.64
CA VAL A 232 8.94 14.42 16.12
C VAL A 232 9.31 13.49 14.96
N TYR A 233 8.33 12.98 14.22
CA TYR A 233 8.57 12.13 13.04
C TYR A 233 9.32 12.87 11.93
N ARG A 234 9.00 14.14 11.69
CA ARG A 234 9.73 15.00 10.73
C ARG A 234 11.20 15.15 11.12
N ALA A 235 11.48 15.48 12.39
CA ALA A 235 12.84 15.64 12.88
C ALA A 235 13.64 14.33 12.88
N LEU A 236 13.04 13.22 13.32
CA LEU A 236 13.67 11.90 13.34
C LEU A 236 13.98 11.39 11.93
N THR A 237 13.03 11.46 10.99
CA THR A 237 13.27 11.05 9.60
C THR A 237 14.27 11.95 8.88
N ALA A 238 14.25 13.26 9.12
CA ALA A 238 15.28 14.18 8.61
C ALA A 238 16.68 13.81 9.11
N ALA A 239 16.83 13.38 10.38
CA ALA A 239 18.10 12.93 10.95
C ALA A 239 18.64 11.62 10.33
N CYS A 240 17.79 10.80 9.71
CA CYS A 240 18.21 9.61 8.97
C CYS A 240 18.80 9.92 7.58
N VAL A 241 18.42 11.05 6.96
CA VAL A 241 18.83 11.42 5.59
C VAL A 241 20.36 11.60 5.44
N PRO A 242 21.08 12.31 6.36
CA PRO A 242 22.54 12.41 6.31
C PRO A 242 23.26 11.07 6.17
N GLY A 243 22.91 10.09 7.02
CA GLY A 243 23.57 8.78 7.10
C GLY A 243 22.98 7.69 6.21
N ALA A 244 22.06 8.02 5.29
CA ALA A 244 21.34 7.06 4.43
C ALA A 244 20.67 5.90 5.20
N LYS A 245 20.22 6.15 6.43
CA LYS A 245 19.67 5.15 7.36
C LYS A 245 18.22 4.78 7.00
N LEU A 246 18.05 4.09 5.88
CA LEU A 246 16.75 3.78 5.32
C LEU A 246 15.90 2.86 6.21
N ALA A 247 16.51 1.82 6.82
CA ALA A 247 15.79 0.91 7.71
C ALA A 247 15.22 1.65 8.94
N ASP A 248 16.04 2.46 9.61
CA ASP A 248 15.61 3.28 10.75
C ASP A 248 14.48 4.24 10.33
N ALA A 249 14.61 4.92 9.19
CA ALA A 249 13.59 5.84 8.68
C ALA A 249 12.25 5.15 8.36
N ILE A 250 12.29 3.93 7.80
CA ILE A 250 11.10 3.12 7.56
C ILE A 250 10.47 2.69 8.88
N ALA A 251 11.24 2.19 9.85
CA ALA A 251 10.73 1.78 11.14
C ALA A 251 10.07 2.94 11.92
N ILE A 252 10.67 4.13 11.88
CA ILE A 252 10.12 5.36 12.49
C ILE A 252 8.79 5.75 11.83
N PHE A 253 8.69 5.63 10.50
CA PHE A 253 7.45 5.88 9.78
C PHE A 253 6.38 4.81 10.06
N GLU A 254 6.74 3.53 10.01
CA GLU A 254 5.82 2.40 10.26
C GLU A 254 5.32 2.34 11.71
N ASP A 255 6.04 2.93 12.66
CA ASP A 255 5.55 3.07 14.04
C ASP A 255 4.47 4.15 14.16
N GLY A 256 4.65 5.31 13.51
CA GLY A 256 3.64 6.37 13.48
C GLY A 256 2.47 6.09 12.51
N ASN A 257 2.67 5.24 11.51
CA ASN A 257 1.68 4.85 10.51
C ASN A 257 0.86 3.64 11.01
N THR A 258 -0.46 3.64 10.83
CA THR A 258 -1.41 2.62 11.31
C THR A 258 -1.52 2.41 12.84
N ARG A 259 -0.41 2.36 13.60
CA ARG A 259 -0.43 2.11 15.06
C ARG A 259 -0.81 3.35 15.85
N LEU A 260 -0.14 4.47 15.59
CA LEU A 260 -0.32 5.74 16.29
C LEU A 260 -1.18 6.72 15.48
N PHE A 261 -2.35 6.23 15.06
CA PHE A 261 -3.39 7.02 14.36
C PHE A 261 -2.90 7.78 13.12
N TYR A 262 -1.91 7.23 12.41
CA TYR A 262 -1.33 7.81 11.19
C TYR A 262 -0.59 9.14 11.41
N ALA A 263 -0.11 9.42 12.62
CA ALA A 263 0.66 10.64 12.94
C ALA A 263 1.95 10.85 12.11
N ALA A 264 2.53 9.78 11.55
CA ALA A 264 3.66 9.86 10.63
C ALA A 264 3.28 10.00 9.14
N ARG A 265 1.99 9.94 8.79
CA ARG A 265 1.48 10.03 7.41
C ARG A 265 1.40 11.50 6.97
N ASP A 266 2.57 12.11 6.86
CA ASP A 266 2.78 13.52 6.59
C ASP A 266 3.68 13.72 5.37
N GLY A 267 3.46 14.80 4.62
CA GLY A 267 4.18 15.09 3.39
C GLY A 267 5.69 15.32 3.58
N GLU A 268 6.09 15.98 4.67
CA GLU A 268 7.51 16.21 4.97
C GLU A 268 8.20 14.92 5.44
N VAL A 269 7.51 14.09 6.23
CA VAL A 269 7.99 12.77 6.68
C VAL A 269 8.24 11.84 5.48
N LEU A 270 7.26 11.72 4.56
CA LEU A 270 7.38 10.90 3.36
C LEU A 270 8.45 11.44 2.40
N TYR A 271 8.58 12.76 2.28
CA TYR A 271 9.64 13.39 1.50
C TYR A 271 11.04 13.09 2.05
N ASN A 272 11.21 13.09 3.38
CA ASN A 272 12.47 12.67 4.00
C ASN A 272 12.75 11.18 3.81
N LEU A 273 11.73 10.32 3.88
CA LEU A 273 11.86 8.88 3.64
C LEU A 273 12.26 8.59 2.19
N LEU A 274 11.66 9.29 1.20
CA LEU A 274 12.08 9.24 -0.19
C LEU A 274 13.55 9.64 -0.36
N ARG A 275 13.98 10.74 0.28
CA ARG A 275 15.39 11.20 0.23
C ARG A 275 16.36 10.19 0.88
N CYS A 276 15.95 9.47 1.92
CA CYS A 276 16.69 8.32 2.44
C CYS A 276 16.80 7.20 1.39
N ALA A 277 15.70 6.84 0.73
CA ALA A 277 15.67 5.76 -0.26
C ALA A 277 16.55 6.07 -1.49
N MET A 278 16.51 7.31 -1.98
CA MET A 278 17.38 7.79 -3.07
C MET A 278 18.87 7.76 -2.68
N ARG A 279 19.21 8.19 -1.44
CA ARG A 279 20.60 8.15 -0.95
C ARG A 279 21.12 6.73 -0.75
N ALA A 280 20.26 5.81 -0.34
CA ALA A 280 20.54 4.38 -0.28
C ALA A 280 20.47 3.69 -1.66
N LYS A 281 20.21 4.43 -2.74
CA LYS A 281 20.04 3.95 -4.13
C LYS A 281 18.99 2.84 -4.31
N HIS A 282 17.98 2.78 -3.45
CA HIS A 282 17.08 1.63 -3.37
C HIS A 282 15.79 1.81 -4.21
N ARG A 283 15.83 1.43 -5.49
CA ARG A 283 14.73 1.59 -6.47
C ARG A 283 13.35 1.12 -5.95
N VAL A 284 13.27 -0.11 -5.46
CA VAL A 284 12.02 -0.69 -4.93
C VAL A 284 11.45 0.13 -3.75
N ARG A 285 12.31 0.70 -2.89
CA ARG A 285 11.85 1.50 -1.75
C ARG A 285 11.41 2.90 -2.16
N VAL A 286 11.96 3.48 -3.24
CA VAL A 286 11.43 4.72 -3.86
C VAL A 286 9.98 4.49 -4.30
N MET A 287 9.69 3.40 -5.02
CA MET A 287 8.32 3.06 -5.44
C MET A 287 7.40 2.71 -4.27
N TRP A 288 7.93 2.12 -3.20
CA TRP A 288 7.17 1.90 -1.96
C TRP A 288 6.77 3.23 -1.31
N VAL A 289 7.65 4.25 -1.22
CA VAL A 289 7.27 5.57 -0.68
C VAL A 289 6.18 6.21 -1.53
N TYR A 290 6.31 6.13 -2.85
CA TYR A 290 5.31 6.63 -3.80
C TYR A 290 3.94 5.97 -3.60
N ASN A 291 3.88 4.64 -3.52
CA ASN A 291 2.63 3.91 -3.28
C ASN A 291 2.01 4.26 -1.91
N VAL A 292 2.84 4.36 -0.86
CA VAL A 292 2.40 4.84 0.46
C VAL A 292 1.86 6.26 0.38
N MET A 293 2.49 7.17 -0.36
CA MET A 293 2.04 8.55 -0.55
C MET A 293 0.66 8.62 -1.24
N VAL A 294 0.42 7.84 -2.30
CA VAL A 294 -0.91 7.74 -2.95
C VAL A 294 -1.96 7.27 -1.94
N GLY A 295 -1.63 6.25 -1.14
CA GLY A 295 -2.53 5.70 -0.13
C GLY A 295 -3.65 4.84 -0.70
N ARG A 296 -4.51 4.33 0.18
CA ARG A 296 -5.69 3.53 -0.20
C ARG A 296 -6.94 4.19 0.35
N HIS A 297 -8.09 3.63 -0.01
CA HIS A 297 -9.40 4.11 0.43
C HIS A 297 -9.52 4.28 1.95
N TYR A 298 -8.93 3.36 2.74
CA TYR A 298 -8.99 3.43 4.20
C TYR A 298 -8.28 4.66 4.76
N GLU A 299 -7.03 4.90 4.38
CA GLU A 299 -6.24 6.02 4.90
C GLU A 299 -6.79 7.38 4.42
N ASN A 300 -7.20 7.45 3.14
CA ASN A 300 -7.61 8.71 2.54
C ASN A 300 -9.07 9.08 2.86
N VAL A 301 -10.00 8.12 2.92
CA VAL A 301 -11.45 8.40 3.10
C VAL A 301 -11.93 8.16 4.53
N VAL A 302 -11.53 7.04 5.16
CA VAL A 302 -12.01 6.66 6.51
C VAL A 302 -11.24 7.40 7.58
N VAL A 303 -9.90 7.40 7.49
CA VAL A 303 -9.02 8.10 8.46
C VAL A 303 -8.89 9.59 8.12
N ARG A 304 -8.99 9.96 6.84
CA ARG A 304 -8.73 11.32 6.32
C ARG A 304 -7.31 11.83 6.58
N ALA A 305 -6.35 10.91 6.63
CA ALA A 305 -4.92 11.23 6.67
C ALA A 305 -4.34 11.20 5.25
N GLU A 306 -4.88 12.02 4.34
CA GLU A 306 -4.30 12.16 2.99
C GLU A 306 -3.11 13.14 3.00
N VAL A 307 -2.20 12.98 2.03
CA VAL A 307 -1.04 13.88 1.86
C VAL A 307 -1.47 15.10 1.04
N ASP A 308 -1.03 16.32 1.41
CA ASP A 308 -1.34 17.53 0.65
C ASP A 308 -0.96 17.40 -0.84
N PRO A 309 -1.74 17.96 -1.80
CA PRO A 309 -1.42 17.91 -3.22
C PRO A 309 -0.02 18.44 -3.57
N ILE A 310 0.43 19.51 -2.90
CA ILE A 310 1.77 20.10 -3.11
C ILE A 310 2.88 19.14 -2.64
N TRP A 311 2.65 18.41 -1.54
CA TRP A 311 3.59 17.39 -1.06
C TRP A 311 3.57 16.15 -1.96
N ARG A 312 2.38 15.72 -2.42
CA ARG A 312 2.26 14.65 -3.44
C ARG A 312 3.06 14.97 -4.69
N TYR A 313 2.93 16.18 -5.22
CA TYR A 313 3.72 16.66 -6.35
C TYR A 313 5.23 16.60 -6.05
N ARG A 314 5.70 17.17 -4.94
CA ARG A 314 7.14 17.18 -4.57
C ARG A 314 7.74 15.79 -4.38
N ILE A 315 6.98 14.84 -3.84
CA ILE A 315 7.42 13.46 -3.65
C ILE A 315 7.47 12.75 -5.00
N ALA A 316 6.40 12.82 -5.79
CA ALA A 316 6.33 12.21 -7.11
C ALA A 316 7.37 12.78 -8.09
N SER A 317 7.53 14.10 -8.18
CA SER A 317 8.50 14.75 -9.06
C SER A 317 9.95 14.40 -8.71
N LEU A 318 10.26 14.28 -7.41
CA LEU A 318 11.61 13.90 -6.95
C LEU A 318 11.89 12.39 -7.15
N ALA A 319 10.88 11.54 -6.98
CA ALA A 319 10.97 10.12 -7.31
C ALA A 319 11.16 9.91 -8.82
N LEU A 320 10.42 10.68 -9.64
CA LEU A 320 10.55 10.70 -11.10
C LEU A 320 11.95 11.17 -11.54
N GLU A 321 12.46 12.27 -10.96
CA GLU A 321 13.84 12.73 -11.20
C GLU A 321 14.85 11.60 -10.94
N TYR A 322 14.70 10.88 -9.82
CA TYR A 322 15.59 9.79 -9.46
C TYR A 322 15.52 8.62 -10.45
N LEU A 323 14.32 8.18 -10.84
CA LEU A 323 14.14 7.03 -11.73
C LEU A 323 14.66 7.31 -13.14
N LEU A 324 14.37 8.50 -13.69
CA LEU A 324 14.83 8.90 -15.02
C LEU A 324 16.36 9.11 -15.07
N ASP A 325 16.98 9.73 -14.05
CA ASP A 325 18.46 9.83 -13.96
C ASP A 325 19.15 8.45 -13.81
N HIS A 326 18.42 7.35 -13.58
CA HIS A 326 18.94 5.98 -13.45
C HIS A 326 18.34 4.99 -14.47
N ASN A 327 17.78 5.47 -15.59
CA ASN A 327 17.21 4.64 -16.68
C ASN A 327 16.08 3.66 -16.26
N ALA A 328 15.34 3.97 -15.19
CA ALA A 328 14.21 3.17 -14.74
C ALA A 328 12.88 3.62 -15.41
N GLY A 329 12.78 3.39 -16.72
CA GLY A 329 11.68 3.88 -17.55
C GLY A 329 10.28 3.39 -17.11
N GLU A 330 10.14 2.10 -16.83
CA GLU A 330 8.85 1.50 -16.43
C GLU A 330 8.28 2.11 -15.15
N GLU A 331 9.09 2.22 -14.11
CA GLU A 331 8.65 2.82 -12.84
C GLU A 331 8.45 4.34 -12.97
N ALA A 332 9.23 5.02 -13.83
CA ALA A 332 9.04 6.43 -14.12
C ALA A 332 7.69 6.72 -14.82
N ARG A 333 7.29 5.88 -15.77
CA ARG A 333 6.00 5.98 -16.48
C ARG A 333 4.81 5.90 -15.54
N VAL A 334 4.85 4.99 -14.55
CA VAL A 334 3.78 4.84 -13.54
C VAL A 334 3.64 6.09 -12.66
N ILE A 335 4.75 6.77 -12.33
CA ILE A 335 4.69 8.05 -11.60
C ILE A 335 4.22 9.19 -12.53
N TYR A 336 4.63 9.18 -13.79
CA TYR A 336 4.23 10.17 -14.78
C TYR A 336 2.72 10.11 -15.10
N SER A 337 2.17 8.91 -15.30
CA SER A 337 0.73 8.72 -15.55
C SER A 337 -0.11 9.23 -14.38
N TYR A 338 0.31 8.94 -13.14
CA TYR A 338 -0.32 9.50 -11.95
C TYR A 338 -0.24 11.04 -11.88
N LEU A 339 0.89 11.65 -12.26
CA LEU A 339 1.00 13.11 -12.34
C LEU A 339 0.07 13.70 -13.40
N ALA A 340 -0.17 13.00 -14.51
CA ALA A 340 -1.13 13.39 -15.53
C ALA A 340 -2.60 13.22 -15.05
N GLU A 341 -2.95 12.05 -14.52
CA GLU A 341 -4.28 11.72 -13.98
C GLU A 341 -4.69 12.67 -12.84
N ALA A 342 -3.77 13.00 -11.94
CA ALA A 342 -3.99 13.92 -10.83
C ALA A 342 -3.88 15.42 -11.21
N GLN A 343 -3.66 15.73 -12.50
CA GLN A 343 -3.49 17.10 -13.02
C GLN A 343 -2.34 17.89 -12.34
N LEU A 344 -1.25 17.21 -11.98
CA LEU A 344 -0.10 17.76 -11.26
C LEU A 344 1.09 18.14 -12.15
N LEU A 345 1.04 17.90 -13.46
CA LEU A 345 2.13 18.24 -14.41
C LEU A 345 2.49 19.75 -14.45
N ASP A 346 1.53 20.62 -14.14
CA ASP A 346 1.71 22.08 -14.08
C ASP A 346 1.89 22.63 -12.65
N CYS A 347 2.06 21.76 -11.65
CA CYS A 347 2.07 22.17 -10.25
C CYS A 347 3.24 23.10 -9.88
N ASP A 348 4.39 23.00 -10.55
CA ASP A 348 5.49 23.97 -10.43
C ASP A 348 5.10 25.38 -10.91
N LEU A 349 4.34 25.48 -12.01
CA LEU A 349 3.82 26.75 -12.52
C LEU A 349 2.79 27.33 -11.57
N TYR A 350 1.85 26.52 -11.07
CA TYR A 350 0.86 26.96 -10.09
C TYR A 350 1.49 27.43 -8.77
N VAL A 351 2.51 26.71 -8.26
CA VAL A 351 3.25 27.12 -7.05
C VAL A 351 4.03 28.42 -7.30
N ARG A 352 4.66 28.58 -8.47
CA ARG A 352 5.40 29.82 -8.80
C ARG A 352 4.45 31.01 -8.96
N LEU A 353 3.32 30.83 -9.64
CA LEU A 353 2.27 31.82 -9.75
C LEU A 353 1.71 32.19 -8.38
N GLY A 354 1.45 31.21 -7.50
CA GLY A 354 1.03 31.42 -6.12
C GLY A 354 1.98 32.31 -5.30
N HIS A 355 3.29 32.18 -5.49
CA HIS A 355 4.27 33.10 -4.87
C HIS A 355 4.20 34.52 -5.42
N VAL A 356 4.00 34.69 -6.74
CA VAL A 356 3.81 36.03 -7.35
C VAL A 356 2.51 36.66 -6.86
N MET A 357 1.44 35.87 -6.74
CA MET A 357 0.15 36.28 -6.17
C MET A 357 0.29 36.69 -4.70
N GLN A 358 1.06 35.93 -3.90
CA GLN A 358 1.34 36.25 -2.49
C GLN A 358 2.08 37.59 -2.35
N GLN A 359 3.06 37.87 -3.21
CA GLN A 359 3.77 39.16 -3.25
C GLN A 359 2.83 40.29 -3.65
N ALA A 360 2.01 40.11 -4.69
CA ALA A 360 1.02 41.11 -5.11
C ALA A 360 0.00 41.44 -4.00
N LEU A 361 -0.45 40.45 -3.23
CA LEU A 361 -1.31 40.65 -2.07
C LEU A 361 -0.61 41.39 -0.92
N GLN A 362 0.68 41.12 -0.67
CA GLN A 362 1.49 41.87 0.30
C GLN A 362 1.69 43.34 -0.13
N GLU A 363 1.73 43.60 -1.43
CA GLU A 363 1.74 44.94 -2.04
C GLU A 363 0.35 45.60 -2.14
N GLY A 364 -0.71 44.95 -1.63
CA GLY A 364 -2.09 45.48 -1.63
C GLY A 364 -2.80 45.45 -2.99
N LYS A 365 -2.24 44.76 -4.00
CA LYS A 365 -2.84 44.63 -5.34
C LYS A 365 -3.92 43.54 -5.33
N THR A 366 -4.97 43.74 -6.13
CA THR A 366 -5.97 42.70 -6.37
C THR A 366 -5.40 41.59 -7.25
N VAL A 367 -5.84 40.35 -7.00
CA VAL A 367 -5.32 39.16 -7.69
C VAL A 367 -6.48 38.35 -8.26
N HIS A 368 -6.35 37.95 -9.53
CA HIS A 368 -7.33 37.12 -10.23
C HIS A 368 -6.64 35.95 -10.94
N ALA A 369 -7.11 34.73 -10.68
CA ALA A 369 -6.68 33.55 -11.42
C ALA A 369 -7.40 33.53 -12.78
N ARG A 370 -6.69 33.88 -13.87
CA ARG A 370 -7.17 33.73 -15.25
C ARG A 370 -6.62 32.42 -15.84
N SER A 371 -7.41 31.73 -16.66
CA SER A 371 -6.95 30.62 -17.48
C SER A 371 -5.78 31.05 -18.37
N GLY A 372 -4.69 30.29 -18.39
CA GLY A 372 -3.49 30.61 -19.17
C GLY A 372 -2.53 31.61 -18.50
N ALA A 373 -2.83 32.14 -17.30
CA ALA A 373 -1.91 33.06 -16.60
C ALA A 373 -0.53 32.43 -16.28
N TRP A 374 -0.46 31.10 -16.25
CA TRP A 374 0.78 30.33 -16.07
C TRP A 374 1.65 30.26 -17.34
N GLU A 375 1.10 30.45 -18.53
CA GLU A 375 1.86 30.43 -19.80
C GLU A 375 2.81 31.62 -19.91
N GLY A 376 2.44 32.76 -19.30
CA GLY A 376 3.29 33.94 -19.14
C GLY A 376 4.43 33.77 -18.12
N MET A 377 4.55 32.60 -17.45
CA MET A 377 5.63 32.37 -16.49
C MET A 377 6.94 32.04 -17.19
N ALA A 378 8.02 32.63 -16.67
CA ALA A 378 9.38 32.39 -17.18
C ALA A 378 9.76 30.90 -17.23
N LEU A 379 9.21 30.04 -16.37
CA LEU A 379 9.45 28.59 -16.45
C LEU A 379 8.91 27.97 -17.74
N ALA A 380 7.68 28.32 -18.14
CA ALA A 380 7.05 27.84 -19.38
C ALA A 380 7.70 28.46 -20.62
N GLN A 381 7.91 29.78 -20.62
CA GLN A 381 8.55 30.51 -21.73
C GLN A 381 9.97 29.99 -22.01
N ASN A 382 10.76 29.76 -20.95
CA ASN A 382 12.11 29.20 -21.11
C ASN A 382 12.06 27.78 -21.70
N ALA A 383 11.16 26.91 -21.23
CA ALA A 383 11.04 25.54 -21.76
C ALA A 383 10.69 25.54 -23.26
N ALA A 384 9.74 26.39 -23.68
CA ALA A 384 9.42 26.58 -25.09
C ALA A 384 10.64 27.09 -25.89
N ALA A 385 11.41 28.03 -25.35
CA ALA A 385 12.60 28.57 -26.00
C ALA A 385 13.78 27.57 -26.12
N VAL A 386 13.82 26.49 -25.33
CA VAL A 386 14.83 25.42 -25.50
C VAL A 386 14.34 24.27 -26.38
N ALA A 387 13.03 24.16 -26.64
CA ALA A 387 12.45 23.05 -27.40
C ALA A 387 13.16 22.74 -28.73
N PRO A 388 13.56 23.72 -29.58
CA PRO A 388 14.24 23.41 -30.84
C PRO A 388 15.59 22.68 -30.66
N GLN A 389 16.34 23.03 -29.61
CA GLN A 389 17.63 22.39 -29.29
C GLN A 389 17.45 20.95 -28.79
N VAL A 390 16.35 20.66 -28.08
CA VAL A 390 16.04 19.30 -27.62
C VAL A 390 15.49 18.46 -28.77
N VAL A 391 14.68 19.04 -29.67
CA VAL A 391 14.23 18.39 -30.91
C VAL A 391 15.42 17.97 -31.78
N ALA A 392 16.39 18.88 -32.00
CA ALA A 392 17.60 18.56 -32.75
C ALA A 392 18.42 17.43 -32.10
N ALA A 393 18.54 17.42 -30.76
CA ALA A 393 19.25 16.36 -30.04
C ALA A 393 18.51 15.01 -30.05
N LEU A 394 17.18 15.00 -29.91
CA LEU A 394 16.34 13.81 -30.01
C LEU A 394 16.46 13.16 -31.41
N TYR A 395 16.37 13.98 -32.47
CA TYR A 395 16.51 13.47 -33.83
C TYR A 395 17.94 13.01 -34.14
N ALA A 396 18.96 13.71 -33.64
CA ALA A 396 20.35 13.28 -33.79
C ALA A 396 20.60 11.91 -33.13
N ARG A 397 20.12 11.70 -31.89
CA ARG A 397 20.24 10.42 -31.18
C ARG A 397 19.46 9.31 -31.85
N TYR A 398 18.22 9.58 -32.29
CA TYR A 398 17.44 8.63 -33.09
C TYR A 398 18.13 8.28 -34.43
N ALA A 399 18.79 9.24 -35.08
CA ALA A 399 19.55 8.99 -36.30
C ALA A 399 20.87 8.25 -36.04
N GLU A 400 21.42 8.31 -34.82
CA GLU A 400 22.57 7.52 -34.37
C GLU A 400 22.15 6.07 -34.03
N THR A 401 21.08 5.86 -33.24
CA THR A 401 20.56 4.51 -32.95
C THR A 401 20.17 3.77 -34.24
N MET A 402 19.45 4.43 -35.15
CA MET A 402 19.11 3.87 -36.47
C MET A 402 20.32 3.59 -37.38
N LYS A 403 21.49 4.22 -37.14
CA LYS A 403 22.75 3.88 -37.85
C LYS A 403 23.46 2.70 -37.21
N GLU A 404 23.51 2.64 -35.89
CA GLU A 404 24.13 1.55 -35.13
C GLU A 404 23.38 0.23 -35.32
N GLU A 405 22.04 0.26 -35.37
CA GLU A 405 21.20 -0.93 -35.57
C GLU A 405 21.05 -1.37 -37.04
N GLY A 406 21.58 -0.63 -38.02
CA GLY A 406 21.42 -1.00 -39.43
C GLY A 406 21.93 0.03 -40.44
N GLY A 407 23.26 0.20 -40.51
CA GLY A 407 23.93 1.17 -41.38
C GLY A 407 23.43 1.21 -42.83
N ASP A 408 22.95 2.39 -43.24
CA ASP A 408 22.51 2.86 -44.58
C ASP A 408 21.47 2.04 -45.39
N ALA A 409 21.37 0.72 -45.23
CA ALA A 409 20.52 -0.14 -46.07
C ALA A 409 19.01 -0.06 -45.74
N VAL A 410 18.64 0.55 -44.60
CA VAL A 410 17.30 0.41 -43.99
C VAL A 410 16.62 1.77 -43.73
N ARG A 411 16.66 2.68 -44.72
CA ARG A 411 15.67 3.78 -44.80
C ARG A 411 14.26 3.19 -45.00
N ARG A 412 13.55 2.86 -43.90
CA ARG A 412 12.18 2.33 -43.91
C ARG A 412 11.18 3.47 -44.17
N PRO A 413 10.54 3.55 -45.36
CA PRO A 413 9.50 4.55 -45.58
C PRO A 413 8.28 4.24 -44.70
N GLY A 414 7.98 5.13 -43.75
CA GLY A 414 6.76 5.10 -42.92
C GLY A 414 6.95 4.76 -41.44
N TRP A 415 8.15 4.36 -40.99
CA TRP A 415 8.45 4.14 -39.56
C TRP A 415 9.49 5.13 -38.99
N SER A 416 10.15 5.91 -39.85
CA SER A 416 11.13 6.93 -39.45
C SER A 416 10.48 8.16 -38.82
N LEU A 417 11.08 8.67 -37.74
CA LEU A 417 10.76 9.99 -37.20
C LEU A 417 10.88 11.08 -38.28
N ALA A 418 9.92 12.02 -38.35
CA ALA A 418 9.95 13.08 -39.35
C ALA A 418 11.12 14.04 -39.08
N ASP A 419 11.97 14.29 -40.08
CA ASP A 419 13.13 15.15 -39.94
C ASP A 419 12.72 16.57 -39.51
N PRO A 420 13.18 17.08 -38.35
CA PRO A 420 12.73 18.35 -37.81
C PRO A 420 13.01 19.53 -38.74
N ALA A 421 14.05 19.46 -39.59
CA ALA A 421 14.38 20.50 -40.57
C ALA A 421 13.29 20.64 -41.65
N THR A 422 12.57 19.56 -41.98
CA THR A 422 11.42 19.63 -42.92
C THR A 422 10.24 20.41 -42.35
N THR A 423 10.16 20.51 -41.02
CA THR A 423 9.10 21.22 -40.28
C THR A 423 9.57 22.54 -39.65
N LYS A 424 10.83 22.95 -39.85
CA LYS A 424 11.49 24.07 -39.13
C LYS A 424 11.49 23.94 -37.61
N ALA A 425 11.33 22.73 -37.09
CA ALA A 425 11.24 22.43 -35.66
C ALA A 425 12.59 22.51 -34.92
N ASP A 426 13.68 22.65 -35.67
CA ASP A 426 15.05 22.92 -35.24
C ASP A 426 15.35 24.41 -34.99
N VAL A 427 14.53 25.33 -35.55
CA VAL A 427 14.70 26.78 -35.42
C VAL A 427 13.53 27.44 -34.67
N ASP A 428 12.28 27.14 -35.04
CA ASP A 428 11.10 27.84 -34.53
C ASP A 428 10.52 27.15 -33.28
N ALA A 429 10.45 27.87 -32.15
CA ALA A 429 9.98 27.32 -30.86
C ALA A 429 8.54 26.76 -30.91
N THR A 430 7.64 27.38 -31.68
CA THR A 430 6.26 26.91 -31.86
C THR A 430 6.19 25.65 -32.72
N ALA A 431 7.01 25.57 -33.78
CA ALA A 431 7.15 24.38 -34.61
C ALA A 431 7.78 23.22 -33.84
N ALA A 432 8.79 23.50 -33.00
CA ALA A 432 9.41 22.51 -32.12
C ALA A 432 8.41 21.87 -31.15
N VAL A 433 7.57 22.67 -30.48
CA VAL A 433 6.53 22.18 -29.58
C VAL A 433 5.46 21.38 -30.33
N ALA A 434 5.06 21.81 -31.53
CA ALA A 434 4.12 21.08 -32.37
C ALA A 434 4.69 19.72 -32.84
N TRP A 435 5.95 19.71 -33.28
CA TRP A 435 6.67 18.50 -33.67
C TRP A 435 6.78 17.53 -32.49
N LEU A 436 7.19 17.98 -31.30
CA LEU A 436 7.28 17.14 -30.10
C LEU A 436 5.93 16.51 -29.74
N ARG A 437 4.83 17.26 -29.80
CA ARG A 437 3.48 16.73 -29.56
C ARG A 437 3.03 15.71 -30.61
N SER A 438 3.45 15.87 -31.87
CA SER A 438 3.15 14.92 -32.94
C SER A 438 4.03 13.65 -32.87
N ALA A 439 5.29 13.80 -32.45
CA ALA A 439 6.26 12.73 -32.33
C ALA A 439 6.00 11.86 -31.09
N PHE A 440 5.67 12.49 -29.96
CA PHE A 440 5.49 11.85 -28.65
C PHE A 440 4.11 12.21 -28.05
N PRO A 441 3.01 11.68 -28.60
CA PRO A 441 1.65 12.06 -28.20
C PRO A 441 1.26 11.63 -26.78
N ASP A 442 1.98 10.66 -26.20
CA ASP A 442 1.68 10.09 -24.88
C ASP A 442 2.12 10.97 -23.70
N ILE A 443 2.87 12.05 -23.97
CA ILE A 443 3.46 12.94 -22.96
C ILE A 443 3.13 14.40 -23.26
N ASP A 444 3.04 15.25 -22.23
CA ASP A 444 3.26 16.69 -22.40
C ASP A 444 4.78 16.97 -22.43
N PRO A 445 5.37 17.32 -23.58
CA PRO A 445 6.80 17.62 -23.66
C PRO A 445 7.16 18.87 -22.83
N ILE A 446 6.26 19.85 -22.67
CA ILE A 446 6.59 21.10 -21.98
C ILE A 446 6.79 20.85 -20.48
N ALA A 447 5.97 20.00 -19.85
CA ALA A 447 6.18 19.53 -18.49
C ALA A 447 7.51 18.79 -18.32
N VAL A 448 7.85 17.84 -19.21
CA VAL A 448 9.11 17.09 -19.14
C VAL A 448 10.32 18.02 -19.25
N LEU A 449 10.31 18.97 -20.20
CA LEU A 449 11.36 19.98 -20.35
C LEU A 449 11.54 20.85 -19.09
N ARG A 450 10.45 21.24 -18.43
CA ARG A 450 10.50 22.00 -17.16
C ARG A 450 11.09 21.18 -16.02
N LEU A 451 10.64 19.93 -15.85
CA LEU A 451 11.12 19.03 -14.81
C LEU A 451 12.62 18.71 -14.95
N ALA A 452 13.12 18.54 -16.18
CA ALA A 452 14.52 18.24 -16.44
C ALA A 452 15.50 19.39 -16.08
N ARG A 453 15.01 20.63 -15.90
CA ARG A 453 15.83 21.85 -15.75
C ARG A 453 16.75 21.82 -14.53
N PHE A 454 16.23 21.38 -13.39
CA PHE A 454 16.97 21.38 -12.13
C PHE A 454 17.49 19.98 -11.82
N ARG A 455 18.78 19.88 -11.48
CA ARG A 455 19.40 18.63 -11.03
C ARG A 455 19.65 18.65 -9.53
N ARG A 456 19.25 17.58 -8.84
CA ARG A 456 19.34 17.41 -7.38
C ARG A 456 18.71 18.60 -6.64
N SER A 457 17.59 19.12 -7.14
CA SER A 457 16.84 20.27 -6.61
C SER A 457 17.61 21.61 -6.46
N ALA A 458 18.84 21.75 -6.99
CA ALA A 458 19.69 22.93 -6.70
C ALA A 458 20.52 23.48 -7.89
N LYS A 459 20.96 22.64 -8.84
CA LYS A 459 21.71 23.12 -10.02
C LYS A 459 20.75 23.35 -11.18
N ASP A 460 20.55 24.60 -11.58
CA ASP A 460 19.92 24.95 -12.86
C ASP A 460 20.87 24.57 -14.00
N LEU A 461 20.54 23.50 -14.74
CA LEU A 461 21.33 23.04 -15.87
C LEU A 461 21.14 23.95 -17.08
N MET A 462 19.93 24.46 -17.29
CA MET A 462 19.56 25.23 -18.48
C MET A 462 20.33 26.56 -18.60
N ALA A 463 20.70 27.15 -17.46
CA ALA A 463 21.46 28.40 -17.36
C ALA A 463 22.98 28.22 -17.17
N LYS A 464 23.47 27.02 -16.81
CA LYS A 464 24.89 26.76 -16.51
C LYS A 464 25.54 25.75 -17.46
N ASP A 465 24.89 24.61 -17.64
CA ASP A 465 25.42 23.45 -18.38
C ASP A 465 24.45 23.09 -19.51
N ARG A 466 24.26 24.01 -20.47
CA ARG A 466 23.28 23.87 -21.56
C ARG A 466 23.30 22.51 -22.29
N PRO A 467 24.45 21.94 -22.71
CA PRO A 467 24.45 20.62 -23.36
C PRO A 467 24.01 19.48 -22.43
N ALA A 468 24.36 19.54 -21.14
CA ALA A 468 23.94 18.53 -20.16
C ALA A 468 22.44 18.60 -19.87
N TYR A 469 21.82 19.79 -19.92
CA TYR A 469 20.36 19.93 -19.88
C TYR A 469 19.72 19.28 -21.11
N VAL A 470 20.19 19.60 -22.31
CA VAL A 470 19.59 19.12 -23.57
C VAL A 470 19.65 17.58 -23.65
N GLN A 471 20.79 16.97 -23.32
CA GLN A 471 20.93 15.51 -23.31
C GLN A 471 20.02 14.83 -22.28
N ARG A 472 19.95 15.37 -21.05
CA ARG A 472 19.03 14.86 -20.01
C ARG A 472 17.57 14.97 -20.43
N ALA A 473 17.19 16.11 -21.02
CA ALA A 473 15.82 16.36 -21.48
C ALA A 473 15.42 15.41 -22.62
N ALA A 474 16.30 15.14 -23.57
CA ALA A 474 16.09 14.15 -24.62
C ALA A 474 15.89 12.75 -24.01
N GLN A 475 16.84 12.29 -23.18
CA GLN A 475 16.78 11.00 -22.48
C GLN A 475 15.48 10.81 -21.67
N TRP A 476 14.99 11.87 -21.02
CA TRP A 476 13.74 11.81 -20.25
C TRP A 476 12.50 11.68 -21.14
N VAL A 477 12.48 12.35 -22.31
CA VAL A 477 11.39 12.22 -23.31
C VAL A 477 11.34 10.80 -23.88
N GLU A 478 12.50 10.24 -24.22
CA GLU A 478 12.65 8.87 -24.75
C GLU A 478 12.15 7.81 -23.75
N LEU A 479 12.65 7.85 -22.51
CA LEU A 479 12.27 6.90 -21.46
C LEU A 479 10.76 6.97 -21.11
N LEU A 480 10.16 8.16 -21.16
CA LEU A 480 8.76 8.35 -20.79
C LEU A 480 7.78 7.93 -21.88
N SER A 481 8.11 8.01 -23.17
CA SER A 481 7.18 7.72 -24.25
C SER A 481 7.16 6.22 -24.64
N PRO A 482 6.01 5.53 -24.53
CA PRO A 482 5.84 4.19 -25.10
C PRO A 482 5.90 4.20 -26.63
N ALA A 483 5.33 5.21 -27.29
CA ALA A 483 5.39 5.33 -28.75
C ALA A 483 6.82 5.51 -29.30
N HIS A 484 7.77 5.97 -28.47
CA HIS A 484 9.18 6.00 -28.84
C HIS A 484 9.82 4.62 -28.75
N GLN A 485 9.65 3.91 -27.63
CA GLN A 485 10.17 2.54 -27.49
C GLN A 485 9.67 1.61 -28.60
N ALA A 486 8.38 1.68 -28.96
CA ALA A 486 7.82 0.88 -30.06
C ALA A 486 8.42 1.20 -31.45
N ARG A 487 9.14 2.32 -31.60
CA ARG A 487 9.88 2.69 -32.83
C ARG A 487 11.37 2.30 -32.76
N GLU A 488 11.93 2.19 -31.56
CA GLU A 488 13.29 1.70 -31.30
C GLU A 488 13.31 0.19 -30.93
N GLU A 489 12.26 -0.56 -31.27
CA GLU A 489 12.30 -2.02 -31.19
C GLU A 489 13.24 -2.56 -32.27
N ALA A 490 14.42 -3.02 -31.81
CA ALA A 490 15.42 -3.67 -32.65
C ALA A 490 14.79 -4.79 -33.51
N PRO A 491 15.12 -4.90 -34.80
CA PRO A 491 14.48 -5.85 -35.70
C PRO A 491 14.77 -7.30 -35.31
N LEU A 492 13.74 -7.98 -34.79
CA LEU A 492 13.81 -9.40 -34.43
C LEU A 492 13.67 -10.29 -35.68
N THR A 493 14.41 -11.41 -35.70
CA THR A 493 14.24 -12.44 -36.74
C THR A 493 12.83 -13.04 -36.73
N TYR A 494 12.29 -13.33 -37.90
CA TYR A 494 10.95 -13.90 -38.06
C TYR A 494 10.96 -15.40 -37.73
N LEU A 495 10.28 -15.80 -36.66
CA LEU A 495 10.14 -17.21 -36.28
C LEU A 495 9.28 -17.97 -37.31
N ARG A 496 9.83 -19.04 -37.91
CA ARG A 496 9.11 -19.87 -38.87
C ARG A 496 8.04 -20.70 -38.16
N LYS A 497 6.84 -20.76 -38.75
CA LYS A 497 5.83 -21.77 -38.41
C LYS A 497 6.31 -23.15 -38.86
N SER A 498 5.82 -24.21 -38.21
CA SER A 498 6.20 -25.59 -38.50
C SER A 498 5.03 -26.57 -38.37
N ARG A 499 5.10 -27.67 -39.12
CA ARG A 499 4.23 -28.86 -38.98
C ARG A 499 5.09 -30.06 -38.51
N PRO A 500 4.53 -31.08 -37.84
CA PRO A 500 5.33 -32.24 -37.42
C PRO A 500 5.94 -32.95 -38.64
N SER A 501 7.18 -33.44 -38.50
CA SER A 501 7.74 -34.45 -39.43
C SER A 501 7.10 -35.80 -39.16
N LEU A 502 7.14 -36.68 -40.16
CA LEU A 502 6.63 -38.05 -40.07
C LEU A 502 7.58 -39.00 -39.29
N THR A 503 8.82 -38.59 -38.96
CA THR A 503 9.81 -39.47 -38.29
C THR A 503 9.96 -39.25 -36.79
N ASN A 504 9.84 -38.01 -36.31
CA ASN A 504 10.15 -37.64 -34.94
C ASN A 504 9.35 -36.39 -34.53
N ALA A 505 8.70 -36.41 -33.36
CA ALA A 505 7.91 -35.30 -32.84
C ALA A 505 8.72 -33.99 -32.64
N ASN A 506 10.01 -34.12 -32.33
CA ASN A 506 10.95 -33.01 -32.13
C ASN A 506 11.51 -32.46 -33.45
N VAL A 507 11.38 -33.21 -34.56
CA VAL A 507 11.74 -32.74 -35.90
C VAL A 507 10.49 -32.16 -36.56
N ARG A 508 10.59 -30.94 -37.09
CA ARG A 508 9.43 -30.22 -37.61
C ARG A 508 9.73 -29.61 -38.97
N VAL A 509 8.82 -29.80 -39.91
CA VAL A 509 8.94 -29.24 -41.26
C VAL A 509 8.65 -27.74 -41.19
N ALA A 510 9.64 -26.92 -41.56
CA ALA A 510 9.57 -25.47 -41.47
C ALA A 510 8.78 -24.87 -42.64
N TRP A 511 8.07 -23.77 -42.37
CA TRP A 511 7.55 -22.90 -43.42
C TRP A 511 8.69 -22.05 -44.01
N LEU A 512 8.87 -22.11 -45.33
CA LEU A 512 9.96 -21.44 -46.05
C LEU A 512 9.42 -20.27 -46.91
N PRO A 513 9.27 -19.05 -46.34
CA PRO A 513 8.72 -17.91 -47.07
C PRO A 513 9.61 -17.43 -48.23
N GLU A 514 10.92 -17.73 -48.19
CA GLU A 514 11.87 -17.37 -49.26
C GLU A 514 11.63 -18.15 -50.56
N ARG A 515 11.06 -19.36 -50.50
CA ARG A 515 10.87 -20.20 -51.68
C ARG A 515 9.52 -19.96 -52.32
N GLN A 516 9.50 -19.13 -53.35
CA GLN A 516 8.33 -18.90 -54.22
C GLN A 516 7.94 -20.18 -54.99
N ARG A 517 7.25 -21.11 -54.33
CA ARG A 517 6.51 -22.18 -55.01
C ARG A 517 5.27 -21.52 -55.65
N ALA A 518 5.07 -21.74 -56.95
CA ALA A 518 4.12 -20.96 -57.78
C ALA A 518 2.66 -20.93 -57.30
N HIS A 519 2.27 -21.85 -56.39
CA HIS A 519 0.91 -21.95 -55.83
C HIS A 519 0.90 -22.17 -54.30
N ALA A 520 1.91 -21.68 -53.58
CA ALA A 520 1.92 -21.69 -52.11
C ALA A 520 0.76 -20.87 -51.51
N LEU A 521 0.05 -21.42 -50.52
CA LEU A 521 -0.92 -20.69 -49.71
C LEU A 521 -0.22 -20.02 -48.52
N LEU A 522 -0.96 -19.25 -47.71
CA LEU A 522 -0.41 -18.76 -46.45
C LEU A 522 -0.17 -19.94 -45.49
N ALA A 523 0.91 -19.86 -44.72
CA ALA A 523 1.37 -20.94 -43.83
C ALA A 523 0.28 -21.58 -42.94
N ARG A 524 -0.72 -20.80 -42.50
CA ARG A 524 -1.84 -21.33 -41.69
C ARG A 524 -2.72 -22.28 -42.48
N ASP A 525 -2.99 -21.95 -43.74
CA ASP A 525 -3.92 -22.66 -44.61
C ASP A 525 -3.26 -23.94 -45.17
N GLU A 526 -1.92 -23.96 -45.26
CA GLU A 526 -1.12 -25.17 -45.45
C GLU A 526 -0.90 -26.00 -44.15
N GLY A 527 -1.50 -25.59 -43.03
CA GLY A 527 -1.46 -26.34 -41.76
C GLY A 527 -0.21 -26.14 -40.89
N PHE A 528 0.66 -25.18 -41.20
CA PHE A 528 1.82 -24.83 -40.35
C PHE A 528 1.39 -23.98 -39.14
N GLN A 529 1.91 -24.31 -37.96
CA GLN A 529 1.56 -23.67 -36.68
C GLN A 529 2.80 -23.17 -35.96
N PHE A 530 2.66 -22.30 -34.95
CA PHE A 530 3.79 -21.97 -34.07
C PHE A 530 4.03 -23.12 -33.10
N ALA A 531 5.19 -23.77 -33.21
CA ALA A 531 5.59 -24.87 -32.34
C ALA A 531 7.12 -24.88 -32.19
N TYR A 532 7.57 -24.60 -30.96
CA TYR A 532 8.96 -24.59 -30.54
C TYR A 532 9.01 -25.03 -29.06
N ALA A 533 9.61 -26.18 -28.79
CA ALA A 533 9.67 -26.78 -27.45
C ALA A 533 11.01 -26.54 -26.74
N GLY A 534 11.86 -25.64 -27.26
CA GLY A 534 13.20 -25.38 -26.76
C GLY A 534 14.30 -26.02 -27.62
N PRO A 535 15.51 -26.25 -27.07
CA PRO A 535 16.71 -26.61 -27.85
C PRO A 535 16.63 -27.97 -28.56
N GLU A 536 15.69 -28.84 -28.18
CA GLU A 536 15.47 -30.13 -28.83
C GLU A 536 14.67 -30.02 -30.15
N SER A 537 14.04 -28.87 -30.42
CA SER A 537 13.23 -28.65 -31.63
C SER A 537 14.10 -28.37 -32.86
N ARG A 538 14.17 -29.32 -33.79
CA ARG A 538 14.95 -29.18 -35.03
C ARG A 538 14.04 -28.89 -36.21
N PHE A 539 14.38 -27.88 -37.00
CA PHE A 539 13.62 -27.46 -38.17
C PHE A 539 14.26 -28.03 -39.44
N VAL A 540 13.43 -28.59 -40.33
CA VAL A 540 13.88 -29.23 -41.56
C VAL A 540 12.98 -28.85 -42.73
N GLU A 541 13.48 -28.99 -43.95
CA GLU A 541 12.66 -29.27 -45.12
C GLU A 541 12.65 -30.79 -45.31
N GLU A 542 11.45 -31.36 -45.44
CA GLU A 542 11.24 -32.80 -45.59
C GLU A 542 10.83 -33.09 -47.03
N THR A 543 11.62 -33.94 -47.68
CA THR A 543 11.41 -34.42 -49.06
C THR A 543 11.50 -35.95 -49.08
N PHE A 544 11.13 -36.58 -50.19
CA PHE A 544 11.24 -38.04 -50.36
C PHE A 544 12.10 -38.36 -51.57
N SER A 545 12.88 -39.45 -51.49
CA SER A 545 13.59 -39.95 -52.67
C SER A 545 12.60 -40.41 -53.74
N TYR A 546 12.96 -40.19 -55.01
CA TYR A 546 12.14 -40.68 -56.13
C TYR A 546 12.28 -42.20 -56.24
N GLY A 547 11.28 -42.92 -55.74
CA GLY A 547 11.15 -44.36 -55.93
C GLY A 547 10.76 -44.69 -57.38
N GLY A 548 11.76 -44.90 -58.24
CA GLY A 548 11.57 -45.39 -59.61
C GLY A 548 10.97 -46.81 -59.67
N SER A 549 10.95 -47.47 -60.83
CA SER A 549 10.33 -48.79 -61.00
C SER A 549 11.20 -49.97 -60.53
N THR A 550 11.80 -49.88 -59.34
CA THR A 550 12.67 -50.91 -58.75
C THR A 550 11.90 -51.86 -57.81
N LEU A 551 12.54 -52.94 -57.33
CA LEU A 551 11.97 -53.79 -56.28
C LEU A 551 11.96 -53.04 -54.93
N GLU A 552 12.99 -52.25 -54.66
CA GLU A 552 13.13 -51.46 -53.42
C GLU A 552 11.96 -50.49 -53.23
N SER A 553 11.51 -49.77 -54.28
CA SER A 553 10.37 -48.86 -54.19
C SER A 553 9.00 -49.56 -54.03
N ARG A 554 8.93 -50.87 -54.31
CA ARG A 554 7.71 -51.68 -54.15
C ARG A 554 7.60 -52.36 -52.78
N TYR A 555 8.74 -52.61 -52.12
CA TYR A 555 8.79 -53.40 -50.89
C TYR A 555 9.32 -52.64 -49.66
N LEU A 556 10.13 -51.60 -49.84
CA LEU A 556 10.65 -50.77 -48.75
C LEU A 556 9.82 -49.49 -48.59
N ALA A 557 9.64 -49.04 -47.35
CA ALA A 557 9.00 -47.76 -47.07
C ALA A 557 9.86 -46.60 -47.59
N GLN A 558 9.22 -45.53 -48.08
CA GLN A 558 9.93 -44.33 -48.50
C GLN A 558 10.68 -43.71 -47.32
N GLN A 559 11.97 -43.46 -47.51
CA GLN A 559 12.80 -42.78 -46.52
C GLN A 559 12.70 -41.26 -46.74
N PRO A 560 12.24 -40.48 -45.75
CA PRO A 560 12.25 -39.03 -45.85
C PRO A 560 13.68 -38.49 -45.75
N ILE A 561 14.04 -37.65 -46.72
CA ILE A 561 15.28 -36.89 -46.76
C ILE A 561 15.02 -35.57 -46.04
N HIS A 562 15.76 -35.35 -44.94
CA HIS A 562 15.69 -34.14 -44.13
C HIS A 562 16.87 -33.24 -44.43
N THR A 563 16.60 -32.04 -44.97
CA THR A 563 17.59 -30.96 -45.05
C THR A 563 17.32 -29.98 -43.91
N GLU A 564 18.28 -29.82 -43.00
CA GLU A 564 18.15 -28.89 -41.87
C GLU A 564 18.02 -27.44 -42.33
N VAL A 565 17.17 -26.68 -41.65
CA VAL A 565 16.99 -25.24 -41.88
C VAL A 565 16.83 -24.52 -40.54
N THR A 566 17.19 -23.23 -40.51
CA THR A 566 17.06 -22.40 -39.31
C THR A 566 15.61 -22.28 -38.81
N ALA A 567 15.42 -22.14 -37.49
CA ALA A 567 14.11 -21.90 -36.89
C ALA A 567 13.54 -20.51 -37.23
N SER A 568 14.40 -19.53 -37.55
CA SER A 568 14.00 -18.18 -37.92
C SER A 568 14.61 -17.73 -39.25
N VAL A 569 14.01 -16.68 -39.82
CA VAL A 569 14.47 -15.95 -41.01
C VAL A 569 14.93 -14.57 -40.56
N ASP A 570 16.14 -14.17 -40.93
CA ASP A 570 16.50 -12.76 -40.85
C ASP A 570 15.99 -12.03 -42.10
N LEU A 571 14.95 -11.21 -41.92
CA LEU A 571 14.37 -10.38 -42.97
C LEU A 571 15.15 -9.07 -43.20
N SER A 572 16.17 -8.78 -42.38
CA SER A 572 17.03 -7.61 -42.53
C SER A 572 18.25 -7.88 -43.42
N GLY A 573 18.91 -9.04 -43.26
CA GLY A 573 20.10 -9.42 -44.01
C GLY A 573 19.89 -9.71 -45.50
N SER A 574 18.75 -10.29 -45.90
CA SER A 574 18.53 -10.76 -47.29
C SER A 574 18.68 -9.64 -48.34
N ARG A 575 18.37 -8.39 -47.95
CA ARG A 575 18.48 -7.22 -48.83
C ARG A 575 19.91 -6.69 -49.02
N ALA A 576 20.83 -7.05 -48.12
CA ALA A 576 22.23 -6.67 -48.22
C ALA A 576 23.00 -7.61 -49.18
N GLU A 577 22.69 -8.91 -49.14
CA GLU A 577 23.29 -9.90 -50.04
C GLU A 577 22.81 -9.74 -51.49
N ASP A 578 21.50 -9.51 -51.71
CA ASP A 578 20.95 -9.22 -53.06
C ASP A 578 21.60 -7.97 -53.69
N ASN A 579 21.76 -6.88 -52.92
CA ASN A 579 22.43 -5.66 -53.40
C ASN A 579 23.95 -5.84 -53.62
N ALA A 580 24.59 -6.82 -52.99
CA ALA A 580 25.99 -7.17 -53.24
C ALA A 580 26.15 -8.07 -54.49
N ALA A 581 25.14 -8.87 -54.82
CA ALA A 581 25.11 -9.72 -56.00
C ALA A 581 24.92 -8.94 -57.32
N ASP A 582 24.25 -7.79 -57.28
CA ASP A 582 23.96 -6.90 -58.43
C ASP A 582 25.21 -6.29 -59.12
N GLY A 583 26.42 -6.60 -58.63
CA GLY A 583 27.70 -6.17 -59.22
C GLY A 583 28.18 -6.97 -60.44
N ARG A 584 27.53 -8.09 -60.81
CA ARG A 584 27.87 -8.88 -62.01
C ARG A 584 26.60 -9.46 -62.66
N TRP A 585 26.61 -9.49 -64.01
CA TRP A 585 25.56 -9.96 -64.94
C TRP A 585 24.53 -8.89 -65.41
N PRO A 586 24.05 -8.97 -66.67
CA PRO A 586 23.40 -7.83 -67.33
C PRO A 586 21.88 -7.76 -67.15
N ARG A 587 21.35 -6.54 -67.17
CA ARG A 587 19.91 -6.22 -67.07
C ARG A 587 19.08 -6.89 -68.17
N LEU A 588 17.97 -7.52 -67.75
CA LEU A 588 16.73 -7.61 -68.53
C LEU A 588 15.63 -6.78 -67.85
N GLY A 589 14.55 -6.49 -68.60
CA GLY A 589 13.59 -5.41 -68.31
C GLY A 589 12.74 -5.53 -67.03
N PRO A 590 11.95 -4.49 -66.73
CA PRO A 590 11.43 -4.24 -65.38
C PRO A 590 10.20 -5.09 -65.03
N SER A 591 10.31 -5.86 -63.94
CA SER A 591 9.18 -6.37 -63.17
C SER A 591 9.26 -5.84 -61.74
N ALA A 592 8.85 -4.58 -61.56
CA ALA A 592 8.88 -3.91 -60.27
C ALA A 592 7.69 -4.31 -59.38
N THR A 593 7.76 -5.50 -58.79
CA THR A 593 6.87 -5.90 -57.69
C THR A 593 7.69 -6.44 -56.53
N THR A 594 8.15 -5.53 -55.65
CA THR A 594 8.54 -5.93 -54.29
C THR A 594 7.32 -6.50 -53.58
N PRO A 595 7.40 -7.68 -52.95
CA PRO A 595 6.27 -8.25 -52.21
C PRO A 595 6.03 -7.44 -50.94
N ARG A 596 5.17 -6.42 -51.03
CA ARG A 596 4.57 -5.81 -49.85
C ARG A 596 3.66 -6.86 -49.20
N ILE A 597 4.11 -7.44 -48.09
CA ILE A 597 3.18 -8.01 -47.11
C ILE A 597 2.38 -6.83 -46.56
N LEU A 598 1.25 -6.55 -47.20
CA LEU A 598 0.27 -5.61 -46.67
C LEU A 598 -0.31 -6.23 -45.41
N HIS A 599 0.14 -5.76 -44.26
CA HIS A 599 -0.58 -5.92 -43.01
C HIS A 599 -1.90 -5.13 -43.13
N ALA A 600 -2.90 -5.77 -43.74
CA ALA A 600 -4.29 -5.36 -43.61
C ALA A 600 -4.71 -5.62 -42.16
N SER A 601 -4.42 -4.66 -41.28
CA SER A 601 -5.08 -4.58 -39.98
C SER A 601 -6.57 -4.40 -40.25
N VAL A 602 -7.36 -5.40 -39.88
CA VAL A 602 -8.82 -5.36 -40.00
C VAL A 602 -9.38 -4.41 -38.93
N LEU A 603 -9.28 -3.11 -39.19
CA LEU A 603 -10.20 -2.14 -38.63
C LEU A 603 -11.50 -2.22 -39.45
N GLN A 604 -12.44 -3.02 -38.97
CA GLN A 604 -13.81 -3.02 -39.48
C GLN A 604 -14.48 -1.67 -39.18
N GLN A 605 -14.32 -0.71 -40.07
CA GLN A 605 -15.25 0.40 -40.24
C GLN A 605 -16.16 0.10 -41.43
N SER A 606 -17.23 -0.68 -41.20
CA SER A 606 -18.30 -0.85 -42.19
C SER A 606 -19.31 0.29 -42.08
N SER A 607 -19.19 1.25 -42.98
CA SER A 607 -20.26 2.19 -43.35
C SER A 607 -20.87 1.78 -44.69
N LEU A 608 -22.04 2.35 -45.01
CA LEU A 608 -22.88 2.12 -46.21
C LEU A 608 -23.73 0.82 -46.23
N SER A 609 -24.93 0.76 -46.82
CA SER A 609 -26.10 1.68 -46.80
C SER A 609 -27.26 1.10 -47.63
N SER A 610 -28.49 1.05 -47.08
CA SER A 610 -29.77 0.73 -47.76
C SER A 610 -29.88 -0.70 -48.36
N SER A 611 -31.04 -1.34 -48.51
CA SER A 611 -32.45 -1.15 -48.13
C SER A 611 -33.12 -2.54 -48.07
N GLY A 612 -34.30 -2.81 -47.49
CA GLY A 612 -35.24 -1.99 -46.73
C GLY A 612 -36.47 -2.84 -46.29
N GLY A 613 -37.25 -2.35 -45.33
CA GLY A 613 -38.45 -3.01 -44.80
C GLY A 613 -38.21 -3.75 -43.46
N GLY A 614 -38.98 -3.53 -42.40
CA GLY A 614 -40.07 -2.55 -42.24
C GLY A 614 -40.99 -2.86 -41.05
N ALA A 615 -40.60 -2.51 -39.82
CA ALA A 615 -41.50 -2.48 -38.67
C ALA A 615 -41.02 -1.47 -37.61
N ARG A 616 -41.89 -0.54 -37.22
CA ARG A 616 -41.68 0.38 -36.09
C ARG A 616 -41.96 -0.36 -34.77
N THR A 617 -41.09 -0.23 -33.78
CA THR A 617 -41.51 0.26 -32.44
C THR A 617 -40.33 0.71 -31.58
N THR A 618 -40.59 1.78 -30.84
CA THR A 618 -39.85 2.35 -29.71
C THR A 618 -39.39 1.33 -28.65
N LEU A 619 -38.21 1.53 -28.04
CA LEU A 619 -38.03 1.80 -26.58
C LEU A 619 -36.55 1.70 -26.11
N ARG A 620 -36.19 2.54 -25.12
CA ARG A 620 -35.07 2.32 -24.17
C ARG A 620 -35.39 1.08 -23.31
N PRO A 621 -34.41 0.27 -22.88
CA PRO A 621 -33.57 0.61 -21.71
C PRO A 621 -32.11 0.10 -21.88
N GLY A 622 -31.14 0.17 -20.96
CA GLY A 622 -31.15 0.37 -19.51
C GLY A 622 -31.16 -0.96 -18.75
N GLY A 623 -30.12 -1.26 -17.96
CA GLY A 623 -30.18 -2.33 -16.95
C GLY A 623 -29.05 -3.37 -17.01
N ASN A 624 -28.36 -3.53 -15.87
CA ASN A 624 -27.45 -4.64 -15.57
C ASN A 624 -28.20 -5.98 -15.52
N ALA A 625 -27.59 -7.08 -15.97
CA ALA A 625 -27.52 -8.36 -15.24
C ALA A 625 -26.88 -9.49 -16.08
N ALA A 626 -25.72 -9.99 -15.67
CA ALA A 626 -25.24 -11.33 -16.01
C ALA A 626 -24.11 -11.75 -15.04
N ALA A 627 -24.45 -12.58 -14.04
CA ALA A 627 -23.58 -13.51 -13.27
C ALA A 627 -24.03 -13.68 -11.80
N ALA A 628 -25.24 -14.23 -11.57
CA ALA A 628 -25.60 -14.80 -10.27
C ALA A 628 -26.69 -15.88 -10.42
N ALA A 629 -26.57 -16.94 -9.62
CA ALA A 629 -27.54 -18.00 -9.36
C ALA A 629 -27.98 -18.90 -10.55
N ALA A 630 -27.39 -20.10 -10.57
CA ALA A 630 -28.10 -21.32 -11.00
C ALA A 630 -28.34 -22.20 -9.76
N SER A 631 -29.46 -21.98 -9.07
CA SER A 631 -30.01 -22.94 -8.10
C SER A 631 -31.52 -22.72 -7.90
N ALA A 632 -32.24 -23.83 -7.69
CA ALA A 632 -33.66 -23.93 -7.37
C ALA A 632 -34.68 -23.34 -8.36
N ALA A 633 -35.38 -24.23 -9.08
CA ALA A 633 -36.78 -24.52 -8.78
C ALA A 633 -37.33 -25.71 -9.58
N ALA A 634 -37.78 -26.75 -8.88
CA ALA A 634 -38.83 -27.65 -9.36
C ALA A 634 -39.67 -28.04 -8.13
N SER A 635 -40.97 -27.75 -8.17
CA SER A 635 -41.92 -28.08 -7.11
C SER A 635 -43.11 -28.83 -7.70
N GLY A 636 -43.48 -29.94 -7.07
CA GLY A 636 -44.58 -30.82 -7.46
C GLY A 636 -44.87 -31.80 -6.30
N PRO A 637 -46.13 -32.00 -5.87
CA PRO A 637 -46.42 -32.59 -4.55
C PRO A 637 -46.82 -34.08 -4.61
N GLY A 638 -46.63 -34.82 -3.51
CA GLY A 638 -47.28 -36.13 -3.33
C GLY A 638 -46.70 -37.06 -2.25
N MET A 639 -47.49 -37.28 -1.20
CA MET A 639 -47.65 -38.50 -0.37
C MET A 639 -46.50 -39.47 0.03
N ALA A 640 -46.47 -39.74 1.34
CA ALA A 640 -46.45 -41.06 2.01
C ALA A 640 -45.15 -41.88 2.26
N SER A 641 -45.07 -42.30 3.54
CA SER A 641 -44.60 -43.60 4.10
C SER A 641 -43.16 -44.14 3.93
N ALA A 642 -42.43 -44.11 5.05
CA ALA A 642 -41.96 -45.27 5.85
C ALA A 642 -40.88 -46.28 5.34
N HIS A 643 -40.29 -46.99 6.33
CA HIS A 643 -39.33 -48.13 6.28
C HIS A 643 -37.87 -47.78 5.88
N GLU A 644 -36.88 -48.04 6.77
CA GLU A 644 -36.02 -49.24 6.87
C GLU A 644 -35.10 -49.45 5.64
N ALA A 645 -33.80 -49.77 5.71
CA ALA A 645 -32.80 -49.95 6.78
C ALA A 645 -31.39 -49.65 6.16
N ALA A 646 -30.19 -49.96 6.70
CA ALA A 646 -29.72 -50.72 7.86
C ALA A 646 -28.33 -50.21 8.35
N ASP A 647 -27.60 -51.07 9.07
CA ASP A 647 -26.13 -51.22 9.28
C ASP A 647 -25.19 -49.98 9.28
N LYS A 648 -24.41 -49.66 10.35
CA LYS A 648 -23.41 -50.45 11.14
C LYS A 648 -22.20 -50.88 10.29
N ALA A 649 -20.94 -50.79 10.73
CA ALA A 649 -20.32 -50.30 11.98
C ALA A 649 -18.81 -50.01 11.77
N PHE A 650 -18.04 -49.89 12.87
CA PHE A 650 -16.57 -49.71 13.01
C PHE A 650 -16.06 -48.28 12.75
N GLU A 651 -15.66 -47.50 13.77
CA GLU A 651 -14.47 -47.62 14.66
C GLU A 651 -13.17 -47.31 13.90
N LYS A 652 -12.56 -46.13 14.14
CA LYS A 652 -11.56 -45.80 15.20
C LYS A 652 -10.20 -46.45 14.97
N ASP A 653 -9.21 -45.59 14.66
CA ASP A 653 -7.93 -45.42 15.36
C ASP A 653 -7.17 -44.27 14.65
N HIS A 654 -6.89 -43.14 15.29
CA HIS A 654 -5.77 -42.85 16.20
C HIS A 654 -4.37 -42.95 15.56
N PHE A 655 -3.84 -41.80 15.11
CA PHE A 655 -2.84 -41.05 15.91
C PHE A 655 -2.90 -39.54 15.59
#